data_AF-A0A842XXB2-F1
#
_entry.id   AF-A0A842XXB2-F1
#
_cell.length_a   1.000
_cell.length_b   1.000
_cell.length_c   1.000
_cell.angle_alpha   90.00
_cell.angle_beta   90.00
_cell.angle_gamma   90.00
#
_symmetry.space_group_name_H-M   'P 1'
#
loop_
_entity.id
_entity.type
_entity.pdbx_description
1 polymer ?
#
loop_
_entity_poly.entity_id
_entity_poly.type
_entity_poly.pdbx_seq_one_letter_code
_entity_poly.pdbx_strand_id
1 'polypeptide(L)'
;MAIKLDSLEYIDENNKQVPVIQKDNEQLSQLSPLSLSILDSIINKKVTIIFSQGPLNLTPIISCLFAYLKNQDVLIGMPKALFKDFYGTKISKGNYTKIYFSLLYRRNFPSSSRYFYYDMLWCNGKIDDELNELVELDIETYPTHGALSQKRKYEETIVERLNNGSFQNIPKIVSIPIEGITPSGLIDEKEIKFEKLGYKLEKFDPKLIIYESINERRYSLNNITELIKSVKTSERKILLHFSWPYLKGLSAFLTTLKDEDDINVFHIGKRLCIENRKKIKKPSPNIIHLSLEGELWDKVYYPIENSLDFKIRLPASNIKIESLSVDDIKNWDWYFDTIIEDIWKILRSEPIGGFEGNILKFPPVINTFLCPSEIKRSVFLENKWSSLPINESISINKGESSTAIRAFNGLCFDIERFRDLSYELRGIYTNSTVTKKTLLQTYFIEKIIDIFEQTHESNNNSNKTAQTSIIVANLYPQLIKTKTSFSDSLSYLFTSFKNIKNSVQIRRTNNTIFVESKSKNGEIIKEIVFENGAIQKAGIKNIKQFFSNNIPEMNVIFSQKEEHLEITEHINLQVEYLELTQFKTIKKQSLKDFVIYKAIVKDDGSCHEKKLTNISFERKYSNLILNVKVEQRTDNHPKNVVEKEIQIKYTELAKMQTLPYEIIKSSELVIPGPIPFHTISDDDILISHGYDALLLPFKEIIFFAYPGRNFKELLKQIQLYKDIVSEGETKISQRDLLFSIEHTNKSCRFELPPKPDVKNIIEDESDTPIDSAIRQEQLDESNVDETEVEEMKTLKEIWAQAQQKEQNEPQKRSIIHNPSKEYINLDVIFEDGTTDTISFQKGILIRKKYGDDYNLSSIDELSENDQIIYIQTDERDSIENYLLKTILSEDEMSLEDITKPLTALKTFYETIHSLNFKQSYDETKMKKFDWLSPEQKENLFEIFSILFNKDQSNLQNTLALLIDSSIWKGLIKPETLMQIFEKGTKNITYSKLFNLAKCMGLNYKESSFQQLCSTAINEDTHYSFHDDKNVMAIGRLLGYMGIIENYQMINEKGIRIGTFLRQVGRSINRVANGNGDNFNEMDIAIEEKMKKCTIVKIEV
;
A
#
# COMPACT_ATOMS: atom_id res chain seq x y z
N MET A 1 -41.46 -0.73 3.26
CA MET A 1 -41.46 0.20 2.10
C MET A 1 -41.72 -0.61 0.84
N ALA A 2 -42.69 -0.23 0.01
CA ALA A 2 -43.05 -1.01 -1.18
C ALA A 2 -42.03 -0.79 -2.29
N ILE A 3 -41.02 -1.67 -2.38
CA ILE A 3 -40.21 -1.81 -3.60
C ILE A 3 -41.21 -1.92 -4.77
N LYS A 4 -41.09 -1.09 -5.82
CA LYS A 4 -41.98 -1.16 -7.01
C LYS A 4 -41.71 -2.41 -7.89
N LEU A 5 -40.88 -3.33 -7.39
CA LEU A 5 -40.52 -4.61 -7.98
C LEU A 5 -41.30 -5.71 -7.25
N ASP A 6 -41.84 -6.67 -8.00
CA ASP A 6 -42.49 -7.85 -7.41
C ASP A 6 -41.43 -8.84 -6.90
N SER A 7 -40.35 -9.01 -7.69
CA SER A 7 -39.20 -9.82 -7.33
C SER A 7 -37.90 -9.30 -7.92
N LEU A 8 -36.81 -9.51 -7.17
CA LEU A 8 -35.43 -9.52 -7.65
C LEU A 8 -35.02 -10.99 -7.81
N GLU A 9 -34.44 -11.35 -8.95
CA GLU A 9 -34.07 -12.72 -9.30
C GLU A 9 -32.64 -12.75 -9.84
N TYR A 10 -32.01 -13.91 -9.80
CA TYR A 10 -30.63 -14.13 -10.22
C TYR A 10 -30.51 -15.42 -11.03
N ILE A 11 -29.67 -15.41 -12.06
CA ILE A 11 -29.29 -16.63 -12.78
C ILE A 11 -27.99 -17.19 -12.20
N ASP A 12 -28.07 -18.39 -11.65
CA ASP A 12 -26.92 -19.09 -11.10
C ASP A 12 -25.98 -19.66 -12.18
N GLU A 13 -24.85 -20.22 -11.74
CA GLU A 13 -23.84 -20.82 -12.63
C GLU A 13 -24.40 -22.01 -13.44
N ASN A 14 -25.47 -22.64 -12.97
CA ASN A 14 -26.17 -23.73 -13.65
C ASN A 14 -27.29 -23.25 -14.58
N ASN A 15 -27.35 -21.94 -14.86
CA ASN A 15 -28.39 -21.27 -15.63
C ASN A 15 -29.81 -21.44 -15.05
N LYS A 16 -29.92 -21.66 -13.74
CA LYS A 16 -31.21 -21.69 -13.04
C LYS A 16 -31.54 -20.30 -12.50
N GLN A 17 -32.79 -19.91 -12.69
CA GLN A 17 -33.33 -18.67 -12.18
C GLN A 17 -33.79 -18.87 -10.72
N VAL A 18 -33.24 -18.07 -9.82
CA VAL A 18 -33.46 -18.16 -8.37
C VAL A 18 -34.00 -16.82 -7.84
N PRO A 19 -35.06 -16.80 -7.02
CA PRO A 19 -35.54 -15.57 -6.38
C PRO A 19 -34.56 -15.12 -5.28
N VAL A 20 -34.22 -13.83 -5.30
CA VAL A 20 -33.31 -13.18 -4.33
C VAL A 20 -34.14 -12.40 -3.31
N ILE A 21 -35.04 -11.52 -3.77
CA ILE A 21 -35.97 -10.71 -2.94
C ILE A 21 -37.38 -10.88 -3.50
N GLN A 22 -38.38 -11.06 -2.65
CA GLN A 22 -39.80 -11.08 -3.02
C GLN A 22 -40.61 -10.18 -2.09
N LYS A 23 -41.44 -9.32 -2.69
CA LYS A 23 -42.15 -8.24 -1.99
C LYS A 23 -43.25 -8.72 -1.05
N ASP A 24 -44.00 -9.76 -1.44
CA ASP A 24 -45.23 -10.16 -0.74
C ASP A 24 -45.02 -11.27 0.30
N ASN A 25 -43.79 -11.70 0.54
CA ASN A 25 -43.50 -12.76 1.51
C ASN A 25 -42.05 -12.66 2.03
N GLU A 26 -41.84 -12.02 3.18
CA GLU A 26 -40.51 -11.87 3.78
C GLU A 26 -39.84 -13.23 4.08
N GLN A 27 -40.63 -14.28 4.31
CA GLN A 27 -40.14 -15.65 4.48
C GLN A 27 -39.53 -16.26 3.20
N LEU A 28 -39.85 -15.70 2.02
CA LEU A 28 -39.33 -16.12 0.71
C LEU A 28 -38.11 -15.31 0.25
N SER A 29 -37.80 -14.18 0.92
CA SER A 29 -36.53 -13.48 0.67
C SER A 29 -35.38 -14.35 1.15
N GLN A 30 -34.43 -14.62 0.24
CA GLN A 30 -33.37 -15.59 0.50
C GLN A 30 -32.05 -14.94 0.93
N LEU A 31 -31.92 -13.61 0.84
CA LEU A 31 -30.79 -12.88 1.42
C LEU A 31 -30.85 -12.85 2.95
N SER A 32 -29.70 -12.61 3.59
CA SER A 32 -29.62 -12.47 5.04
C SER A 32 -30.45 -11.26 5.53
N PRO A 33 -31.07 -11.34 6.72
CA PRO A 33 -31.73 -10.20 7.37
C PRO A 33 -30.89 -8.92 7.45
N LEU A 34 -29.58 -9.06 7.69
CA LEU A 34 -28.62 -7.96 7.76
C LEU A 34 -28.46 -7.26 6.40
N SER A 35 -28.18 -8.03 5.35
CA SER A 35 -28.14 -7.54 3.97
C SER A 35 -29.43 -6.82 3.56
N LEU A 36 -30.60 -7.39 3.91
CA LEU A 36 -31.90 -6.75 3.62
C LEU A 36 -32.05 -5.41 4.37
N SER A 37 -31.62 -5.35 5.63
CA SER A 37 -31.65 -4.11 6.42
C SER A 37 -30.73 -3.03 5.84
N ILE A 38 -29.57 -3.42 5.30
CA ILE A 38 -28.64 -2.51 4.61
C ILE A 38 -29.27 -1.98 3.32
N LEU A 39 -29.88 -2.84 2.50
CA LEU A 39 -30.57 -2.43 1.27
C LEU A 39 -31.70 -1.44 1.57
N ASP A 40 -32.51 -1.72 2.59
CA ASP A 40 -33.57 -0.81 3.06
C ASP A 40 -32.98 0.54 3.51
N SER A 41 -31.85 0.52 4.22
CA SER A 41 -31.16 1.74 4.66
C SER A 41 -30.74 2.63 3.49
N ILE A 42 -30.07 2.07 2.49
CA ILE A 42 -29.51 2.86 1.36
C ILE A 42 -30.62 3.52 0.55
N ILE A 43 -31.74 2.81 0.36
CA ILE A 43 -32.89 3.34 -0.36
C ILE A 43 -33.54 4.50 0.41
N ASN A 44 -33.57 4.43 1.74
CA ASN A 44 -34.32 5.36 2.59
C ASN A 44 -33.51 6.53 3.15
N LYS A 45 -32.26 6.32 3.54
CA LYS A 45 -31.41 7.30 4.24
C LYS A 45 -30.50 8.05 3.29
N LYS A 46 -30.01 9.23 3.69
CA LYS A 46 -29.03 9.99 2.90
C LYS A 46 -27.64 9.36 2.99
N VAL A 47 -27.27 8.91 4.18
CA VAL A 47 -25.94 8.35 4.47
C VAL A 47 -26.12 6.95 5.05
N THR A 48 -25.42 5.96 4.49
CA THR A 48 -25.30 4.62 5.10
C THR A 48 -23.83 4.27 5.28
N ILE A 49 -23.45 3.91 6.50
CA ILE A 49 -22.08 3.55 6.86
C ILE A 49 -22.06 2.09 7.29
N ILE A 50 -21.14 1.31 6.73
CA ILE A 50 -21.02 -0.13 6.95
C ILE A 50 -19.60 -0.47 7.36
N PHE A 51 -19.44 -1.09 8.52
CA PHE A 51 -18.19 -1.70 8.97
C PHE A 51 -18.35 -3.21 8.90
N SER A 52 -17.54 -3.87 8.07
CA SER A 52 -17.64 -5.30 7.83
C SER A 52 -16.28 -5.99 7.81
N GLN A 53 -16.27 -7.32 8.04
CA GLN A 53 -15.04 -8.14 8.10
C GLN A 53 -14.51 -8.54 6.71
N GLY A 54 -15.05 -7.97 5.61
CA GLY A 54 -14.67 -8.33 4.25
C GLY A 54 -15.15 -7.31 3.22
N PRO A 55 -15.16 -7.66 1.92
CA PRO A 55 -15.60 -6.75 0.86
C PRO A 55 -17.12 -6.52 0.87
N LEU A 56 -17.56 -5.40 0.31
CA LEU A 56 -18.98 -5.05 0.18
C LEU A 56 -19.64 -5.80 -1.00
N ASN A 57 -19.92 -7.09 -0.82
CA ASN A 57 -20.52 -7.94 -1.85
C ASN A 57 -21.89 -7.47 -2.39
N LEU A 58 -22.55 -6.54 -1.67
CA LEU A 58 -23.86 -6.01 -2.04
C LEU A 58 -23.83 -4.96 -3.15
N THR A 59 -22.66 -4.40 -3.50
CA THR A 59 -22.55 -3.27 -4.43
C THR A 59 -23.32 -3.45 -5.75
N PRO A 60 -23.22 -4.60 -6.47
CA PRO A 60 -23.97 -4.78 -7.71
C PRO A 60 -25.48 -4.71 -7.52
N ILE A 61 -26.00 -5.30 -6.44
CA ILE A 61 -27.43 -5.30 -6.11
C ILE A 61 -27.88 -3.89 -5.72
N ILE A 62 -27.13 -3.22 -4.85
CA ILE A 62 -27.39 -1.85 -4.41
C ILE A 62 -27.49 -0.93 -5.64
N SER A 63 -26.50 -1.00 -6.52
CA SER A 63 -26.40 -0.14 -7.69
C SER A 63 -27.54 -0.38 -8.68
N CYS A 64 -27.84 -1.64 -9.00
CA CYS A 64 -28.97 -1.99 -9.89
C CYS A 64 -30.31 -1.56 -9.32
N LEU A 65 -30.58 -1.84 -8.04
CA LEU A 65 -31.84 -1.49 -7.40
C LEU A 65 -32.02 0.03 -7.33
N PHE A 66 -30.98 0.77 -6.95
CA PHE A 66 -31.05 2.23 -6.88
C PHE A 66 -31.25 2.85 -8.27
N ALA A 67 -30.40 2.47 -9.24
CA ALA A 67 -30.45 2.99 -10.60
C ALA A 67 -31.82 2.73 -11.24
N TYR A 68 -32.39 1.54 -11.06
CA TYR A 68 -33.70 1.19 -11.60
C TYR A 68 -34.86 1.92 -10.87
N LEU A 69 -34.86 1.94 -9.53
CA LEU A 69 -35.98 2.50 -8.76
C LEU A 69 -36.05 4.02 -8.84
N LYS A 70 -34.89 4.69 -8.98
CA LYS A 70 -34.79 6.14 -9.02
C LYS A 70 -34.58 6.70 -10.43
N ASN A 71 -34.20 5.85 -11.39
CA ASN A 71 -33.78 6.26 -12.73
C ASN A 71 -32.65 7.30 -12.67
N GLN A 72 -31.60 7.00 -11.92
CA GLN A 72 -30.47 7.89 -11.64
C GLN A 72 -29.14 7.15 -11.74
N ASP A 73 -28.08 7.89 -12.04
CA ASP A 73 -26.73 7.36 -12.16
C ASP A 73 -26.13 6.98 -10.79
N VAL A 74 -25.20 6.01 -10.82
CA VAL A 74 -24.49 5.49 -9.66
C VAL A 74 -22.98 5.52 -9.92
N LEU A 75 -22.23 6.03 -8.94
CA LEU A 75 -20.77 5.99 -8.95
C LEU A 75 -20.26 5.03 -7.87
N ILE A 76 -19.33 4.16 -8.24
CA ILE A 76 -18.67 3.21 -7.34
C ILE A 76 -17.17 3.48 -7.36
N GLY A 77 -16.65 3.97 -6.24
CA GLY A 77 -15.22 4.12 -6.01
C GLY A 77 -14.66 2.93 -5.26
N MET A 78 -13.76 2.17 -5.88
CA MET A 78 -13.07 1.03 -5.25
C MET A 78 -11.57 1.29 -5.10
N PRO A 79 -10.88 0.65 -4.14
CA PRO A 79 -9.42 0.76 -4.03
C PRO A 79 -8.74 0.25 -5.32
N LYS A 80 -7.75 0.98 -5.84
CA LYS A 80 -7.02 0.61 -7.08
C LYS A 80 -6.44 -0.81 -7.02
N ALA A 81 -6.03 -1.26 -5.84
CA ALA A 81 -5.51 -2.60 -5.59
C ALA A 81 -6.55 -3.73 -5.80
N LEU A 82 -7.83 -3.46 -5.49
CA LEU A 82 -8.93 -4.43 -5.55
C LEU A 82 -9.74 -4.32 -6.86
N PHE A 83 -9.69 -3.16 -7.52
CA PHE A 83 -10.51 -2.86 -8.69
C PHE A 83 -10.48 -3.95 -9.78
N LYS A 84 -9.29 -4.45 -10.12
CA LYS A 84 -9.12 -5.48 -11.16
C LYS A 84 -9.77 -6.81 -10.81
N ASP A 85 -9.82 -7.17 -9.53
CA ASP A 85 -10.38 -8.45 -9.08
C ASP A 85 -11.91 -8.41 -9.05
N PHE A 86 -12.49 -7.29 -8.57
CA PHE A 86 -13.95 -7.14 -8.47
C PHE A 86 -14.62 -6.72 -9.78
N TYR A 87 -14.08 -5.74 -10.49
CA TYR A 87 -14.62 -5.28 -11.76
C TYR A 87 -14.21 -6.22 -12.92
N GLY A 88 -12.92 -6.56 -13.00
CA GLY A 88 -12.34 -7.38 -14.08
C GLY A 88 -11.55 -6.59 -15.11
N THR A 89 -11.16 -7.27 -16.18
CA THR A 89 -10.60 -6.67 -17.41
C THR A 89 -11.52 -6.99 -18.59
N LYS A 90 -11.36 -6.31 -19.73
CA LYS A 90 -12.09 -6.62 -20.98
C LYS A 90 -11.98 -8.10 -21.40
N ILE A 91 -10.96 -8.83 -20.92
CA ILE A 91 -10.70 -10.24 -21.26
C ILE A 91 -11.22 -11.19 -20.16
N SER A 92 -11.22 -10.76 -18.90
CA SER A 92 -11.61 -11.58 -17.74
C SER A 92 -12.56 -10.80 -16.83
N LYS A 93 -13.84 -11.13 -16.88
CA LYS A 93 -14.85 -10.48 -16.04
C LYS A 93 -14.60 -10.75 -14.55
N GLY A 94 -14.62 -9.68 -13.75
CA GLY A 94 -14.56 -9.74 -12.31
C GLY A 94 -15.91 -10.15 -11.71
N ASN A 95 -15.94 -10.35 -10.40
CA ASN A 95 -17.12 -10.87 -9.70
C ASN A 95 -18.34 -9.94 -9.83
N TYR A 96 -18.19 -8.62 -9.72
CA TYR A 96 -19.31 -7.69 -9.79
C TYR A 96 -19.91 -7.61 -11.19
N THR A 97 -19.06 -7.57 -12.22
CA THR A 97 -19.49 -7.60 -13.61
C THR A 97 -20.27 -8.87 -13.92
N LYS A 98 -19.84 -10.04 -13.41
CA LYS A 98 -20.60 -11.28 -13.54
C LYS A 98 -21.97 -11.19 -12.87
N ILE A 99 -22.04 -10.69 -11.64
CA ILE A 99 -23.28 -10.54 -10.88
C ILE A 99 -24.25 -9.60 -11.61
N TYR A 100 -23.79 -8.43 -12.06
CA TYR A 100 -24.59 -7.45 -12.81
C TYR A 100 -25.30 -8.09 -14.00
N PHE A 101 -24.57 -8.84 -14.84
CA PHE A 101 -25.14 -9.50 -16.03
C PHE A 101 -26.07 -10.68 -15.72
N SER A 102 -26.14 -11.12 -14.47
CA SER A 102 -26.97 -12.24 -14.01
C SER A 102 -28.19 -11.79 -13.21
N LEU A 103 -28.35 -10.49 -12.92
CA LEU A 103 -29.48 -9.95 -12.16
C LEU A 103 -30.71 -9.73 -13.07
N LEU A 104 -31.87 -10.13 -12.57
CA LEU A 104 -33.17 -9.96 -13.21
C LEU A 104 -34.18 -9.32 -12.27
N TYR A 105 -35.21 -8.73 -12.86
CA TYR A 105 -36.33 -8.18 -12.15
C TYR A 105 -37.68 -8.55 -12.76
N ARG A 106 -38.74 -8.50 -11.95
CA ARG A 106 -40.13 -8.67 -12.38
C ARG A 106 -41.02 -7.51 -11.89
N ARG A 107 -42.00 -7.13 -12.71
CA ARG A 107 -42.99 -6.08 -12.43
C ARG A 107 -44.38 -6.56 -12.84
N ASN A 108 -45.36 -6.44 -11.95
CA ASN A 108 -46.78 -6.81 -12.03
C ASN A 108 -47.10 -8.08 -12.86
N PHE A 109 -47.75 -9.07 -12.23
CA PHE A 109 -48.31 -10.25 -12.89
C PHE A 109 -49.09 -9.91 -14.18
N PRO A 110 -48.84 -10.57 -15.33
CA PRO A 110 -47.69 -11.38 -15.71
C PRO A 110 -46.94 -10.78 -16.91
N SER A 111 -45.66 -10.44 -16.74
CA SER A 111 -44.72 -10.38 -17.86
C SER A 111 -43.35 -10.86 -17.40
N SER A 112 -42.69 -11.65 -18.24
CA SER A 112 -41.47 -12.41 -17.94
C SER A 112 -40.37 -11.56 -17.28
N SER A 113 -39.54 -12.21 -16.46
CA SER A 113 -38.39 -11.57 -15.83
C SER A 113 -37.45 -10.95 -16.88
N ARG A 114 -36.98 -9.73 -16.61
CA ARG A 114 -36.10 -8.96 -17.50
C ARG A 114 -34.75 -8.75 -16.84
N TYR A 115 -33.68 -8.75 -17.62
CA TYR A 115 -32.36 -8.44 -17.11
C TYR A 115 -32.20 -6.94 -16.89
N PHE A 116 -31.49 -6.55 -15.82
CA PHE A 116 -31.18 -5.14 -15.55
C PHE A 116 -30.38 -4.49 -16.68
N TYR A 117 -29.47 -5.22 -17.31
CA TYR A 117 -28.62 -4.68 -18.38
C TYR A 117 -29.38 -4.20 -19.62
N TYR A 118 -30.68 -4.49 -19.74
CA TYR A 118 -31.52 -3.90 -20.79
C TYR A 118 -31.99 -2.48 -20.46
N ASP A 119 -31.91 -2.02 -19.21
CA ASP A 119 -32.49 -0.73 -18.78
C ASP A 119 -31.46 0.18 -18.12
N MET A 120 -30.19 -0.21 -18.07
CA MET A 120 -29.07 0.57 -17.54
C MET A 120 -27.74 0.12 -18.16
N LEU A 121 -26.71 0.93 -18.03
CA LEU A 121 -25.34 0.65 -18.51
C LEU A 121 -24.40 0.35 -17.34
N TRP A 122 -23.52 -0.64 -17.51
CA TRP A 122 -22.41 -0.92 -16.60
C TRP A 122 -21.10 -0.48 -17.24
N CYS A 123 -20.39 0.42 -16.57
CA CYS A 123 -19.27 1.15 -17.13
C CYS A 123 -18.02 1.11 -16.23
N ASN A 124 -16.86 1.06 -16.87
CA ASN A 124 -15.56 1.32 -16.26
C ASN A 124 -15.15 2.77 -16.54
N GLY A 125 -14.80 3.53 -15.52
CA GLY A 125 -14.26 4.87 -15.71
C GLY A 125 -12.74 4.89 -15.81
N LYS A 126 -12.20 5.64 -16.77
CA LYS A 126 -10.77 5.96 -16.87
C LYS A 126 -10.49 7.29 -16.20
N ILE A 127 -9.59 7.26 -15.22
CA ILE A 127 -9.10 8.46 -14.55
C ILE A 127 -7.75 8.83 -15.17
N ASP A 128 -7.58 10.12 -15.44
CA ASP A 128 -6.26 10.71 -15.70
C ASP A 128 -5.53 10.86 -14.36
N ASP A 129 -4.45 10.10 -14.16
CA ASP A 129 -3.68 10.09 -12.91
C ASP A 129 -3.02 11.47 -12.62
N GLU A 130 -2.81 12.35 -13.62
CA GLU A 130 -2.22 13.69 -13.45
C GLU A 130 -3.25 14.79 -13.18
N LEU A 131 -4.46 14.66 -13.76
CA LEU A 131 -5.56 15.61 -13.57
C LEU A 131 -6.47 15.22 -12.40
N ASN A 132 -6.45 13.94 -12.01
CA ASN A 132 -7.46 13.31 -11.16
C ASN A 132 -8.89 13.58 -11.66
N GLU A 133 -9.10 13.41 -12.97
CA GLU A 133 -10.40 13.62 -13.62
C GLU A 133 -10.84 12.37 -14.35
N LEU A 134 -12.15 12.12 -14.36
CA LEU A 134 -12.75 11.08 -15.19
C LEU A 134 -12.69 11.56 -16.64
N VAL A 135 -11.98 10.87 -17.52
CA VAL A 135 -11.82 11.27 -18.93
C VAL A 135 -12.75 10.51 -19.85
N GLU A 136 -13.02 9.24 -19.53
CA GLU A 136 -13.73 8.34 -20.43
C GLU A 136 -14.49 7.26 -19.66
N LEU A 137 -15.64 6.85 -20.19
CA LEU A 137 -16.42 5.71 -19.71
C LEU A 137 -16.39 4.58 -20.74
N ASP A 138 -15.79 3.45 -20.41
CA ASP A 138 -15.88 2.22 -21.23
C ASP A 138 -17.13 1.42 -20.80
N ILE A 139 -18.09 1.21 -21.70
CA ILE A 139 -19.22 0.30 -21.45
C ILE A 139 -18.74 -1.15 -21.51
N GLU A 140 -19.15 -1.96 -20.55
CA GLU A 140 -18.82 -3.38 -20.53
C GLU A 140 -19.55 -4.15 -21.62
N THR A 141 -18.78 -4.86 -22.43
CA THR A 141 -19.27 -5.61 -23.58
C THR A 141 -19.54 -7.06 -23.19
N TYR A 142 -20.72 -7.58 -23.57
CA TYR A 142 -21.11 -9.00 -23.52
C TYR A 142 -21.83 -9.47 -22.24
N PRO A 143 -23.00 -10.11 -22.29
CA PRO A 143 -23.61 -10.80 -21.14
C PRO A 143 -22.90 -12.11 -20.77
N THR A 144 -22.89 -12.45 -19.48
CA THR A 144 -22.22 -13.68 -18.97
C THR A 144 -22.99 -14.94 -19.40
N HIS A 145 -24.31 -14.95 -19.22
CA HIS A 145 -25.20 -16.07 -19.53
C HIS A 145 -26.05 -15.81 -20.78
N GLY A 146 -26.73 -16.84 -21.29
CA GLY A 146 -27.66 -16.75 -22.42
C GLY A 146 -27.14 -17.32 -23.74
N ALA A 147 -28.06 -17.58 -24.66
CA ALA A 147 -27.74 -18.07 -26.01
C ALA A 147 -26.97 -17.02 -26.83
N LEU A 148 -26.17 -17.45 -27.80
CA LEU A 148 -25.44 -16.56 -28.72
C LEU A 148 -26.35 -15.49 -29.36
N SER A 149 -27.60 -15.85 -29.68
CA SER A 149 -28.60 -14.92 -30.22
C SER A 149 -29.01 -13.82 -29.22
N GLN A 150 -29.12 -14.13 -27.92
CA GLN A 150 -29.45 -13.13 -26.89
C GLN A 150 -28.28 -12.17 -26.64
N LYS A 151 -27.06 -12.69 -26.68
CA LYS A 151 -25.85 -11.88 -26.52
C LYS A 151 -25.64 -10.91 -27.68
N ARG A 152 -25.81 -11.39 -28.92
CA ARG A 152 -25.82 -10.54 -30.12
C ARG A 152 -26.93 -9.50 -30.08
N LYS A 153 -28.13 -9.91 -29.64
CA LYS A 153 -29.26 -8.98 -29.50
C LYS A 153 -28.96 -7.85 -28.49
N TYR A 154 -28.27 -8.15 -27.39
CA TYR A 154 -27.82 -7.12 -26.47
C TYR A 154 -26.86 -6.14 -27.15
N GLU A 155 -25.83 -6.63 -27.85
CA GLU A 155 -24.88 -5.79 -28.60
C GLU A 155 -25.61 -4.91 -29.62
N GLU A 156 -26.47 -5.50 -30.45
CA GLU A 156 -27.30 -4.79 -31.43
C GLU A 156 -28.14 -3.69 -30.74
N THR A 157 -28.76 -4.01 -29.61
CA THR A 157 -29.59 -3.05 -28.84
C THR A 157 -28.75 -1.90 -28.29
N ILE A 158 -27.56 -2.17 -27.74
CA ILE A 158 -26.67 -1.12 -27.21
C ILE A 158 -26.14 -0.26 -28.34
N VAL A 159 -25.69 -0.85 -29.45
CA VAL A 159 -25.23 -0.12 -30.64
C VAL A 159 -26.33 0.77 -31.20
N GLU A 160 -27.55 0.25 -31.33
CA GLU A 160 -28.71 1.03 -31.77
C GLU A 160 -28.97 2.22 -30.84
N ARG A 161 -28.94 1.98 -29.52
CA ARG A 161 -29.14 3.03 -28.51
C ARG A 161 -28.05 4.09 -28.50
N LEU A 162 -26.80 3.69 -28.72
CA LEU A 162 -25.66 4.61 -28.82
C LEU A 162 -25.77 5.46 -30.08
N ASN A 163 -26.12 4.86 -31.22
CA ASN A 163 -26.26 5.56 -32.50
C ASN A 163 -27.46 6.52 -32.54
N ASN A 164 -28.57 6.18 -31.88
CA ASN A 164 -29.78 7.01 -31.85
C ASN A 164 -29.83 8.01 -30.68
N GLY A 165 -28.80 8.04 -29.82
CA GLY A 165 -28.70 8.96 -28.69
C GLY A 165 -29.55 8.61 -27.46
N SER A 166 -30.35 7.54 -27.49
CA SER A 166 -31.24 7.18 -26.37
C SER A 166 -30.51 6.77 -25.09
N PHE A 167 -29.21 6.46 -25.18
CA PHE A 167 -28.36 6.16 -24.02
C PHE A 167 -28.24 7.32 -23.02
N GLN A 168 -28.51 8.57 -23.42
CA GLN A 168 -28.49 9.72 -22.50
C GLN A 168 -29.51 9.57 -21.36
N ASN A 169 -30.67 8.99 -21.65
CA ASN A 169 -31.79 8.88 -20.69
C ASN A 169 -31.78 7.60 -19.84
N ILE A 170 -30.78 6.76 -20.03
CA ILE A 170 -30.64 5.46 -19.36
C ILE A 170 -29.63 5.60 -18.21
N PRO A 171 -29.91 5.08 -17.00
CA PRO A 171 -28.96 5.14 -15.89
C PRO A 171 -27.61 4.47 -16.21
N LYS A 172 -26.52 5.06 -15.74
CA LYS A 172 -25.16 4.51 -15.81
C LYS A 172 -24.68 4.14 -14.42
N ILE A 173 -24.14 2.94 -14.28
CA ILE A 173 -23.41 2.50 -13.11
C ILE A 173 -21.93 2.50 -13.48
N VAL A 174 -21.18 3.44 -12.92
CA VAL A 174 -19.77 3.66 -13.23
C VAL A 174 -18.91 3.18 -12.07
N SER A 175 -17.98 2.28 -12.34
CA SER A 175 -16.95 1.87 -11.38
C SER A 175 -15.61 2.53 -11.71
N ILE A 176 -14.94 3.11 -10.71
CA ILE A 176 -13.62 3.74 -10.84
C ILE A 176 -12.62 3.25 -9.78
N PRO A 177 -11.33 3.09 -10.12
CA PRO A 177 -10.27 2.88 -9.14
C PRO A 177 -9.88 4.20 -8.46
N ILE A 178 -9.81 4.23 -7.13
CA ILE A 178 -9.48 5.43 -6.36
C ILE A 178 -8.37 5.09 -5.35
N GLU A 179 -7.32 5.92 -5.27
CA GLU A 179 -6.25 5.86 -4.24
C GLU A 179 -6.30 7.03 -3.23
N GLY A 180 -6.98 8.13 -3.56
CA GLY A 180 -7.11 9.35 -2.73
C GLY A 180 -8.49 10.01 -2.83
N ILE A 181 -8.53 11.34 -3.01
CA ILE A 181 -9.77 12.14 -3.15
C ILE A 181 -10.47 11.80 -4.47
N THR A 182 -11.80 11.82 -4.45
CA THR A 182 -12.67 11.54 -5.59
C THR A 182 -12.32 12.41 -6.80
N PRO A 183 -12.31 11.88 -8.04
CA PRO A 183 -11.93 12.64 -9.22
C PRO A 183 -12.85 13.84 -9.43
N SER A 184 -12.29 15.02 -9.66
CA SER A 184 -13.10 16.23 -9.61
C SER A 184 -13.94 16.48 -10.85
N GLY A 185 -13.48 16.00 -11.99
CA GLY A 185 -14.22 16.06 -13.24
C GLY A 185 -15.23 14.92 -13.39
N LEU A 186 -16.10 14.62 -12.42
CA LEU A 186 -17.12 13.57 -12.59
C LEU A 186 -18.39 14.07 -13.30
N ILE A 187 -18.67 15.37 -13.24
CA ILE A 187 -19.98 15.96 -13.54
C ILE A 187 -20.07 16.54 -14.98
N ASP A 188 -18.94 16.69 -15.69
CA ASP A 188 -18.85 17.36 -17.00
C ASP A 188 -19.14 16.44 -18.20
N GLU A 189 -19.19 17.02 -19.42
CA GLU A 189 -19.30 16.28 -20.68
C GLU A 189 -18.19 15.22 -20.78
N LYS A 190 -18.56 13.95 -20.97
CA LYS A 190 -17.60 12.83 -21.08
C LYS A 190 -17.73 12.13 -22.41
N GLU A 191 -16.67 11.41 -22.79
CA GLU A 191 -16.75 10.45 -23.87
C GLU A 191 -17.14 9.08 -23.30
N ILE A 192 -18.18 8.45 -23.83
CA ILE A 192 -18.49 7.05 -23.56
C ILE A 192 -18.02 6.21 -24.75
N LYS A 193 -17.20 5.20 -24.49
CA LYS A 193 -16.70 4.27 -25.51
C LYS A 193 -17.39 2.92 -25.40
N PHE A 194 -17.80 2.41 -26.55
CA PHE A 194 -18.25 1.04 -26.72
C PHE A 194 -17.41 0.40 -27.83
N GLU A 195 -16.79 -0.75 -27.51
CA GLU A 195 -15.79 -1.41 -28.34
C GLU A 195 -14.60 -0.50 -28.73
N LYS A 196 -14.72 0.23 -29.84
CA LYS A 196 -13.72 1.17 -30.41
C LYS A 196 -14.32 2.51 -30.86
N LEU A 197 -15.62 2.70 -30.69
CA LEU A 197 -16.33 3.91 -31.10
C LEU A 197 -16.62 4.79 -29.88
N GLY A 198 -16.34 6.07 -30.05
CA GLY A 198 -16.61 7.11 -29.05
C GLY A 198 -17.93 7.80 -29.31
N TYR A 199 -18.68 8.04 -28.25
CA TYR A 199 -19.96 8.73 -28.25
C TYR A 199 -19.91 9.85 -27.21
N LYS A 200 -20.51 11.00 -27.52
CA LYS A 200 -20.53 12.15 -26.60
C LYS A 200 -21.62 11.95 -25.54
N LEU A 201 -21.26 11.98 -24.26
CA LEU A 201 -22.18 11.96 -23.12
C LEU A 201 -22.47 13.40 -22.69
N GLU A 202 -23.74 13.77 -22.60
CA GLU A 202 -24.14 15.15 -22.26
C GLU A 202 -23.86 15.48 -20.79
N LYS A 203 -24.14 14.56 -19.85
CA LYS A 203 -23.83 14.72 -18.43
C LYS A 203 -23.87 13.38 -17.69
N PHE A 204 -22.92 13.15 -16.77
CA PHE A 204 -22.98 12.07 -15.77
C PHE A 204 -23.16 12.71 -14.38
N ASP A 205 -24.32 12.57 -13.75
CA ASP A 205 -24.59 13.14 -12.41
C ASP A 205 -25.04 12.04 -11.44
N PRO A 206 -24.10 11.35 -10.77
CA PRO A 206 -24.44 10.25 -9.88
C PRO A 206 -25.20 10.77 -8.65
N LYS A 207 -26.40 10.24 -8.42
CA LYS A 207 -27.20 10.52 -7.21
C LYS A 207 -26.93 9.55 -6.08
N LEU A 208 -26.24 8.43 -6.35
CA LEU A 208 -25.68 7.54 -5.34
C LEU A 208 -24.19 7.39 -5.57
N ILE A 209 -23.42 7.61 -4.51
CA ILE A 209 -21.97 7.41 -4.50
C ILE A 209 -21.63 6.35 -3.47
N ILE A 210 -20.92 5.31 -3.91
CA ILE A 210 -20.49 4.17 -3.10
C ILE A 210 -18.96 4.24 -2.97
N TYR A 211 -18.45 4.34 -1.75
CA TYR A 211 -17.03 4.19 -1.47
C TYR A 211 -16.78 2.86 -0.76
N GLU A 212 -16.11 1.95 -1.46
CA GLU A 212 -15.75 0.64 -0.91
C GLU A 212 -14.39 0.65 -0.21
N SER A 213 -14.34 0.09 1.00
CA SER A 213 -13.11 -0.15 1.76
C SER A 213 -12.26 1.12 1.85
N ILE A 214 -12.87 2.19 2.37
CA ILE A 214 -12.24 3.52 2.45
C ILE A 214 -10.91 3.45 3.20
N ASN A 215 -10.85 2.59 4.21
CA ASN A 215 -9.67 2.37 5.02
C ASN A 215 -8.54 1.58 4.37
N GLU A 216 -8.70 1.18 3.11
CA GLU A 216 -7.63 0.63 2.29
C GLU A 216 -6.91 1.69 1.44
N ARG A 217 -7.15 2.97 1.74
CA ARG A 217 -6.60 4.13 1.03
C ARG A 217 -6.02 5.11 2.03
N ARG A 218 -5.39 6.18 1.55
CA ARG A 218 -5.14 7.35 2.40
C ARG A 218 -6.48 8.02 2.66
N TYR A 219 -6.88 8.13 3.92
CA TYR A 219 -8.14 8.77 4.30
C TYR A 219 -7.99 9.46 5.64
N SER A 220 -8.85 10.44 5.88
CA SER A 220 -9.00 11.14 7.14
C SER A 220 -10.45 11.07 7.58
N LEU A 221 -10.70 10.70 8.83
CA LEU A 221 -12.06 10.70 9.39
C LEU A 221 -12.67 12.10 9.38
N ASN A 222 -11.85 13.16 9.46
CA ASN A 222 -12.30 14.55 9.33
C ASN A 222 -12.83 14.84 7.92
N ASN A 223 -12.09 14.47 6.87
CA ASN A 223 -12.52 14.67 5.49
C ASN A 223 -13.81 13.88 5.19
N ILE A 224 -13.95 12.67 5.77
CA ILE A 224 -15.19 11.88 5.66
C ILE A 224 -16.35 12.59 6.36
N THR A 225 -16.09 13.23 7.50
CA THR A 225 -17.09 14.01 8.23
C THR A 225 -17.55 15.23 7.44
N GLU A 226 -16.63 15.93 6.77
CA GLU A 226 -16.95 17.03 5.86
C GLU A 226 -17.76 16.56 4.65
N LEU A 227 -17.39 15.42 4.06
CA LEU A 227 -18.15 14.78 2.98
C LEU A 227 -19.58 14.41 3.42
N ILE A 228 -19.75 13.89 4.63
CA ILE A 228 -21.08 13.62 5.19
C ILE A 228 -21.88 14.92 5.34
N LYS A 229 -21.24 16.00 5.81
CA LYS A 229 -21.88 17.33 5.94
C LYS A 229 -22.31 17.90 4.58
N SER A 230 -21.47 17.82 3.55
CA SER A 230 -21.80 18.32 2.21
C SER A 230 -22.91 17.49 1.54
N VAL A 231 -22.94 16.18 1.78
CA VAL A 231 -24.02 15.32 1.24
C VAL A 231 -25.38 15.67 1.84
N LYS A 232 -25.45 16.11 3.11
CA LYS A 232 -26.71 16.54 3.74
C LYS A 232 -27.37 17.72 3.05
N THR A 233 -26.60 18.66 2.51
CA THR A 233 -27.13 19.81 1.78
C THR A 233 -27.41 19.50 0.30
N SER A 234 -26.82 18.43 -0.22
CA SER A 234 -27.03 17.96 -1.60
C SER A 234 -28.26 17.04 -1.77
N GLU A 235 -28.66 16.82 -3.03
CA GLU A 235 -29.62 15.77 -3.43
C GLU A 235 -29.00 14.36 -3.51
N ARG A 236 -27.69 14.24 -3.24
CA ARG A 236 -26.96 12.98 -3.39
C ARG A 236 -27.12 12.11 -2.15
N LYS A 237 -26.90 10.81 -2.35
CA LYS A 237 -26.78 9.81 -1.29
C LYS A 237 -25.37 9.24 -1.30
N ILE A 238 -24.90 8.86 -0.12
CA ILE A 238 -23.58 8.26 0.03
C ILE A 238 -23.66 6.96 0.83
N LEU A 239 -22.91 5.98 0.35
CA LEU A 239 -22.61 4.77 1.08
C LEU A 239 -21.11 4.69 1.33
N LEU A 240 -20.75 4.57 2.60
CA LEU A 240 -19.38 4.47 3.09
C LEU A 240 -19.14 3.07 3.65
N HIS A 241 -18.21 2.32 3.06
CA HIS A 241 -17.83 1.00 3.55
C HIS A 241 -16.40 0.98 4.07
N PHE A 242 -16.22 0.37 5.23
CA PHE A 242 -14.95 0.13 5.88
C PHE A 242 -14.76 -1.38 6.06
N SER A 243 -13.66 -1.91 5.54
CA SER A 243 -13.22 -3.29 5.76
C SER A 243 -12.45 -3.38 7.09
N TRP A 244 -12.42 -4.53 7.74
CA TRP A 244 -11.58 -4.72 8.92
C TRP A 244 -10.09 -4.90 8.53
N PRO A 245 -9.10 -4.54 9.37
CA PRO A 245 -9.21 -3.84 10.66
C PRO A 245 -9.59 -2.37 10.50
N TYR A 246 -10.35 -1.87 11.47
CA TYR A 246 -10.76 -0.48 11.54
C TYR A 246 -9.60 0.39 12.05
N LEU A 247 -9.55 1.67 11.68
CA LEU A 247 -8.49 2.56 12.18
C LEU A 247 -8.87 3.24 13.50
N LYS A 248 -7.83 3.73 14.19
CA LYS A 248 -7.89 4.66 15.32
C LYS A 248 -8.82 5.84 15.02
N GLY A 249 -9.53 6.33 16.04
CA GLY A 249 -10.46 7.45 15.91
C GLY A 249 -11.88 7.07 15.53
N LEU A 250 -12.14 5.79 15.18
CA LEU A 250 -13.46 5.34 14.78
C LEU A 250 -14.53 5.57 15.86
N SER A 251 -14.19 5.37 17.13
CA SER A 251 -15.13 5.60 18.24
C SER A 251 -15.60 7.07 18.29
N ALA A 252 -14.66 8.01 18.19
CA ALA A 252 -14.95 9.44 18.17
C ALA A 252 -15.77 9.81 16.93
N PHE A 253 -15.36 9.36 15.73
CA PHE A 253 -16.09 9.58 14.49
C PHE A 253 -17.54 9.11 14.59
N LEU A 254 -17.80 7.87 15.03
CA LEU A 254 -19.16 7.36 15.14
C LEU A 254 -19.99 8.08 16.20
N THR A 255 -19.35 8.56 17.26
CA THR A 255 -20.01 9.39 18.28
C THR A 255 -20.46 10.72 17.71
N THR A 256 -19.68 11.36 16.82
CA THR A 256 -20.10 12.62 16.16
C THR A 256 -21.30 12.46 15.22
N LEU A 257 -21.56 11.24 14.74
CA LEU A 257 -22.66 10.91 13.84
C LEU A 257 -23.90 10.37 14.57
N LYS A 258 -23.84 10.24 15.89
CA LYS A 258 -24.89 9.67 16.72
C LYS A 258 -26.11 10.59 16.73
N ASP A 259 -27.30 10.00 16.83
CA ASP A 259 -28.59 10.68 16.92
C ASP A 259 -29.05 11.47 15.67
N GLU A 260 -28.39 11.29 14.52
CA GLU A 260 -28.82 11.90 13.26
C GLU A 260 -29.77 10.99 12.46
N ASP A 261 -31.01 11.44 12.26
CA ASP A 261 -32.06 10.66 11.57
C ASP A 261 -31.72 10.30 10.11
N ASP A 262 -30.87 11.07 9.43
CA ASP A 262 -30.52 10.87 8.02
C ASP A 262 -29.36 9.88 7.81
N ILE A 263 -28.71 9.44 8.90
CA ILE A 263 -27.55 8.55 8.90
C ILE A 263 -27.91 7.21 9.51
N ASN A 264 -27.50 6.13 8.84
CA ASN A 264 -27.57 4.79 9.38
C ASN A 264 -26.18 4.15 9.44
N VAL A 265 -25.85 3.58 10.60
CA VAL A 265 -24.58 2.87 10.83
C VAL A 265 -24.85 1.38 11.09
N PHE A 266 -24.06 0.51 10.47
CA PHE A 266 -24.04 -0.93 10.71
C PHE A 266 -22.61 -1.35 11.08
N HIS A 267 -22.37 -1.65 12.36
CA HIS A 267 -21.07 -2.13 12.84
C HIS A 267 -21.10 -3.63 13.12
N ILE A 268 -20.48 -4.41 12.23
CA ILE A 268 -20.61 -5.87 12.22
C ILE A 268 -19.33 -6.50 12.79
N GLY A 269 -19.17 -6.36 14.11
CA GLY A 269 -18.07 -6.95 14.88
C GLY A 269 -18.13 -8.48 14.91
N LYS A 270 -16.98 -9.10 15.23
CA LYS A 270 -16.84 -10.57 15.24
C LYS A 270 -17.80 -11.21 16.24
N ARG A 271 -17.89 -10.64 17.44
CA ARG A 271 -18.73 -11.23 18.50
C ARG A 271 -20.22 -11.06 18.19
N LEU A 272 -20.61 -9.94 17.58
CA LEU A 272 -22.00 -9.74 17.14
C LEU A 272 -22.46 -10.87 16.21
N CYS A 273 -21.61 -11.28 15.27
CA CYS A 273 -21.94 -12.37 14.35
C CYS A 273 -22.00 -13.73 15.07
N ILE A 274 -21.05 -14.03 15.97
CA ILE A 274 -21.05 -15.27 16.76
C ILE A 274 -22.36 -15.41 17.57
N GLU A 275 -22.79 -14.35 18.27
CA GLU A 275 -24.03 -14.35 19.06
C GLU A 275 -25.28 -14.54 18.20
N ASN A 276 -25.25 -14.03 16.97
CA ASN A 276 -26.37 -14.09 16.04
C ASN A 276 -26.38 -15.31 15.12
N ARG A 277 -25.32 -16.13 15.11
CA ARG A 277 -25.17 -17.33 14.25
C ARG A 277 -26.39 -18.25 14.27
N LYS A 278 -27.00 -18.45 15.44
CA LYS A 278 -28.17 -19.34 15.61
C LYS A 278 -29.50 -18.66 15.26
N LYS A 279 -29.53 -17.32 15.22
CA LYS A 279 -30.72 -16.50 14.99
C LYS A 279 -30.88 -16.09 13.53
N ILE A 280 -29.77 -15.96 12.80
CA ILE A 280 -29.75 -15.52 11.41
C ILE A 280 -29.85 -16.72 10.47
N LYS A 281 -30.84 -16.69 9.58
CA LYS A 281 -31.01 -17.70 8.54
C LYS A 281 -30.00 -17.46 7.41
N LYS A 282 -29.20 -18.49 7.11
CA LYS A 282 -28.25 -18.51 6.00
C LYS A 282 -28.96 -18.52 4.63
N PRO A 283 -28.51 -17.70 3.66
CA PRO A 283 -28.96 -17.78 2.26
C PRO A 283 -28.72 -19.15 1.61
N SER A 284 -29.44 -19.44 0.52
CA SER A 284 -29.17 -20.65 -0.25
C SER A 284 -27.79 -20.58 -0.93
N PRO A 285 -27.08 -21.71 -1.14
CA PRO A 285 -25.74 -21.70 -1.74
C PRO A 285 -25.66 -21.00 -3.10
N ASN A 286 -26.75 -20.98 -3.86
CA ASN A 286 -26.79 -20.38 -5.20
C ASN A 286 -26.79 -18.85 -5.19
N ILE A 287 -27.00 -18.21 -4.04
CA ILE A 287 -27.08 -16.74 -3.91
C ILE A 287 -26.29 -16.22 -2.71
N ILE A 288 -25.52 -17.06 -2.03
CA ILE A 288 -24.82 -16.66 -0.81
C ILE A 288 -23.82 -15.54 -1.09
N HIS A 289 -23.16 -15.58 -2.26
CA HIS A 289 -22.28 -14.54 -2.77
C HIS A 289 -22.97 -13.18 -3.02
N LEU A 290 -24.30 -13.13 -2.97
CA LEU A 290 -25.11 -11.92 -3.08
C LEU A 290 -25.47 -11.30 -1.72
N SER A 291 -25.08 -11.92 -0.61
CA SER A 291 -25.19 -11.35 0.74
C SER A 291 -23.93 -10.55 1.10
N LEU A 292 -24.01 -9.65 2.08
CA LEU A 292 -22.85 -8.92 2.61
C LEU A 292 -21.72 -9.88 2.98
N GLU A 293 -22.04 -10.93 3.73
CA GLU A 293 -21.09 -11.91 4.23
C GLU A 293 -20.48 -12.77 3.11
N GLY A 294 -21.24 -12.99 2.02
CA GLY A 294 -20.76 -13.71 0.85
C GLY A 294 -20.32 -15.15 1.16
N GLU A 295 -19.28 -15.60 0.45
CA GLU A 295 -18.63 -16.90 0.67
C GLU A 295 -17.94 -17.01 2.04
N LEU A 296 -17.82 -15.90 2.78
CA LEU A 296 -17.21 -15.86 4.12
C LEU A 296 -18.23 -16.18 5.24
N TRP A 297 -19.48 -16.51 4.90
CA TRP A 297 -20.57 -16.78 5.86
C TRP A 297 -20.19 -17.78 6.95
N ASP A 298 -19.90 -19.04 6.61
CA ASP A 298 -19.67 -20.11 7.61
C ASP A 298 -18.26 -20.07 8.23
N LYS A 299 -17.47 -19.03 7.94
CA LYS A 299 -16.02 -19.04 8.16
C LYS A 299 -15.56 -17.83 8.94
N VAL A 300 -15.95 -16.66 8.48
CA VAL A 300 -15.57 -15.38 9.08
C VAL A 300 -16.73 -14.84 9.90
N TYR A 301 -17.93 -14.74 9.31
CA TYR A 301 -19.07 -14.15 10.02
C TYR A 301 -19.67 -15.12 11.04
N TYR A 302 -20.05 -16.33 10.63
CA TYR A 302 -20.79 -17.29 11.44
C TYR A 302 -20.11 -18.67 11.50
N PRO A 303 -18.84 -18.76 11.97
CA PRO A 303 -18.11 -20.02 12.03
C PRO A 303 -18.80 -21.11 12.86
N ILE A 304 -18.80 -22.35 12.33
CA ILE A 304 -19.39 -23.51 13.00
C ILE A 304 -18.45 -24.09 14.06
N GLU A 305 -17.15 -24.11 13.75
CA GLU A 305 -16.03 -24.54 14.61
C GLU A 305 -14.99 -23.41 14.66
N ASN A 306 -14.60 -22.98 15.87
CA ASN A 306 -13.74 -21.80 16.09
C ASN A 306 -12.25 -22.14 16.33
N SER A 307 -11.81 -23.37 16.04
CA SER A 307 -10.40 -23.74 16.26
C SER A 307 -9.54 -23.39 15.05
N LEU A 308 -8.76 -22.31 15.17
CA LEU A 308 -7.62 -22.07 14.28
C LEU A 308 -6.45 -22.95 14.76
N ASP A 309 -5.98 -23.85 13.89
CA ASP A 309 -4.79 -24.65 14.18
C ASP A 309 -3.54 -23.87 13.78
N PHE A 310 -2.78 -23.49 14.81
CA PHE A 310 -1.55 -22.72 14.65
C PHE A 310 -0.36 -23.59 15.01
N LYS A 311 0.65 -23.48 14.15
CA LYS A 311 1.93 -24.15 14.29
C LYS A 311 3.05 -23.13 14.15
N ILE A 312 4.09 -23.24 14.98
CA ILE A 312 5.25 -22.35 14.92
C ILE A 312 6.51 -23.19 14.72
N ARG A 313 7.33 -22.82 13.74
CA ARG A 313 8.66 -23.38 13.49
C ARG A 313 9.74 -22.35 13.84
N LEU A 314 10.74 -22.78 14.61
CA LEU A 314 11.86 -21.94 15.04
C LEU A 314 13.19 -22.66 14.75
N PRO A 315 14.27 -21.93 14.47
CA PRO A 315 15.61 -22.50 14.48
C PRO A 315 15.92 -23.17 15.83
N ALA A 316 16.49 -24.36 15.82
CA ALA A 316 17.00 -24.98 17.04
C ALA A 316 18.36 -24.37 17.39
N SER A 317 18.61 -24.09 18.67
CA SER A 317 19.97 -23.79 19.12
C SER A 317 20.78 -25.09 19.19
N ASN A 318 22.11 -24.97 19.07
CA ASN A 318 23.02 -26.10 19.22
C ASN A 318 23.11 -26.62 20.68
N ILE A 319 22.31 -26.08 21.61
CA ILE A 319 22.35 -26.42 23.03
C ILE A 319 21.50 -27.66 23.26
N LYS A 320 22.11 -28.71 23.83
CA LYS A 320 21.41 -29.93 24.23
C LYS A 320 20.58 -29.66 25.50
N ILE A 321 19.31 -29.33 25.33
CA ILE A 321 18.35 -29.18 26.43
C ILE A 321 17.31 -30.29 26.31
N GLU A 322 17.11 -31.07 27.39
CA GLU A 322 16.25 -32.27 27.40
C GLU A 322 14.74 -31.93 27.37
N SER A 323 14.35 -30.76 27.88
CA SER A 323 12.99 -30.22 27.75
C SER A 323 13.02 -28.68 27.68
N LEU A 324 12.36 -28.11 26.68
CA LEU A 324 12.21 -26.66 26.51
C LEU A 324 10.76 -26.26 26.78
N SER A 325 10.54 -25.32 27.70
CA SER A 325 9.25 -24.67 27.91
C SER A 325 9.06 -23.50 26.96
N VAL A 326 7.81 -23.06 26.79
CA VAL A 326 7.49 -21.90 25.94
C VAL A 326 8.16 -20.64 26.49
N ASP A 327 8.23 -20.51 27.82
CA ASP A 327 8.85 -19.35 28.47
C ASP A 327 10.38 -19.36 28.34
N ASP A 328 11.01 -20.54 28.25
CA ASP A 328 12.46 -20.63 27.96
C ASP A 328 12.80 -20.05 26.58
N ILE A 329 11.99 -20.36 25.56
CA ILE A 329 12.21 -19.86 24.19
C ILE A 329 11.90 -18.36 24.08
N LYS A 330 10.88 -17.88 24.80
CA LYS A 330 10.54 -16.43 24.83
C LYS A 330 11.69 -15.60 25.39
N ASN A 331 12.40 -16.12 26.38
CA ASN A 331 13.45 -15.41 27.11
C ASN A 331 14.86 -15.78 26.61
N TRP A 332 14.98 -16.42 25.45
CA TRP A 332 16.29 -16.67 24.85
C TRP A 332 16.91 -15.38 24.33
N ASP A 333 18.14 -15.12 24.78
CA ASP A 333 18.98 -14.05 24.25
C ASP A 333 19.47 -14.43 22.85
N TRP A 334 18.66 -14.08 21.85
CA TRP A 334 18.95 -14.35 20.45
C TRP A 334 19.75 -13.20 19.86
N TYR A 335 20.91 -13.51 19.26
CA TYR A 335 21.86 -12.50 18.77
C TYR A 335 21.26 -11.43 17.82
N PHE A 336 20.25 -11.77 17.02
CA PHE A 336 19.58 -10.78 16.17
C PHE A 336 18.79 -9.76 16.98
N ASP A 337 18.21 -10.14 18.12
CA ASP A 337 17.47 -9.22 18.99
C ASP A 337 18.42 -8.16 19.55
N THR A 338 19.60 -8.57 20.03
CA THR A 338 20.64 -7.65 20.52
C THR A 338 21.04 -6.61 19.47
N ILE A 339 21.24 -7.02 18.21
CA ILE A 339 21.62 -6.08 17.13
C ILE A 339 20.48 -5.10 16.84
N ILE A 340 19.23 -5.59 16.83
CA ILE A 340 18.07 -4.74 16.58
C ILE A 340 17.92 -3.70 17.72
N GLU A 341 18.12 -4.11 18.97
CA GLU A 341 18.17 -3.20 20.11
C GLU A 341 19.26 -2.12 19.96
N ASP A 342 20.46 -2.52 19.52
CA ASP A 342 21.54 -1.57 19.29
C ASP A 342 21.17 -0.56 18.19
N ILE A 343 20.54 -1.00 17.10
CA ILE A 343 20.03 -0.12 16.05
C ILE A 343 19.05 0.90 16.64
N TRP A 344 18.11 0.46 17.48
CA TRP A 344 17.11 1.35 18.10
C TRP A 344 17.72 2.34 19.09
N LYS A 345 18.67 1.89 19.93
CA LYS A 345 19.42 2.77 20.84
C LYS A 345 20.15 3.86 20.06
N ILE A 346 20.79 3.50 18.95
CA ILE A 346 21.49 4.45 18.07
C ILE A 346 20.50 5.43 17.43
N LEU A 347 19.37 4.96 16.92
CA LEU A 347 18.35 5.80 16.26
C LEU A 347 17.79 6.92 17.15
N ARG A 348 17.88 6.79 18.49
CA ARG A 348 17.51 7.90 19.39
C ARG A 348 18.48 9.07 19.35
N SER A 349 19.77 8.76 19.23
CA SER A 349 20.82 9.76 19.09
C SER A 349 20.97 10.25 17.65
N GLU A 350 20.57 9.40 16.69
CA GLU A 350 20.69 9.62 15.26
C GLU A 350 19.31 9.38 14.59
N PRO A 351 18.33 10.29 14.78
CA PRO A 351 16.98 10.08 14.26
C PRO A 351 16.98 10.11 12.73
N ILE A 352 16.66 8.97 12.13
CA ILE A 352 16.46 8.82 10.68
C ILE A 352 14.95 8.82 10.44
N GLY A 353 14.43 9.87 9.80
CA GLY A 353 13.03 9.98 9.42
C GLY A 353 12.68 9.24 8.12
N GLY A 354 11.38 9.10 7.86
CA GLY A 354 10.84 8.54 6.61
C GLY A 354 10.95 7.01 6.48
N PHE A 355 10.91 6.54 5.23
CA PHE A 355 10.85 5.10 4.92
C PHE A 355 12.09 4.33 5.38
N GLU A 356 13.29 4.92 5.25
CA GLU A 356 14.54 4.32 5.74
C GLU A 356 14.51 4.17 7.26
N GLY A 357 14.02 5.18 7.99
CA GLY A 357 13.80 5.10 9.43
C GLY A 357 12.89 3.95 9.82
N ASN A 358 11.80 3.75 9.08
CA ASN A 358 10.87 2.64 9.31
C ASN A 358 11.49 1.27 9.04
N ILE A 359 12.34 1.12 8.03
CA ILE A 359 13.07 -0.13 7.80
C ILE A 359 14.03 -0.43 8.95
N LEU A 360 14.73 0.58 9.46
CA LEU A 360 15.64 0.39 10.59
C LEU A 360 14.88 0.09 11.89
N LYS A 361 13.72 0.72 12.09
CA LYS A 361 12.82 0.42 13.22
C LYS A 361 12.19 -0.98 13.12
N PHE A 362 11.83 -1.43 11.91
CA PHE A 362 11.20 -2.74 11.68
C PHE A 362 11.87 -3.48 10.51
N PRO A 363 13.06 -4.09 10.72
CA PRO A 363 13.86 -4.71 9.68
C PRO A 363 13.11 -5.81 8.89
N PRO A 364 12.82 -5.63 7.58
CA PRO A 364 12.13 -6.64 6.78
C PRO A 364 12.87 -7.97 6.70
N VAL A 365 14.19 -7.93 6.87
CA VAL A 365 15.10 -9.10 6.88
C VAL A 365 14.76 -10.12 7.97
N ILE A 366 14.08 -9.71 9.04
CA ILE A 366 13.66 -10.59 10.13
C ILE A 366 12.36 -11.31 9.79
N ASN A 367 11.41 -10.64 9.13
CA ASN A 367 10.05 -11.14 8.87
C ASN A 367 9.84 -11.50 7.39
N THR A 368 10.86 -12.07 6.75
CA THR A 368 10.80 -12.62 5.39
C THR A 368 11.42 -14.01 5.32
N PHE A 369 11.11 -14.74 4.25
CA PHE A 369 11.80 -16.00 3.90
C PHE A 369 13.03 -15.80 3.01
N LEU A 370 13.30 -14.57 2.60
CA LEU A 370 14.36 -14.22 1.67
C LEU A 370 15.60 -13.70 2.40
N CYS A 371 16.76 -13.90 1.78
CA CYS A 371 17.99 -13.29 2.26
C CYS A 371 18.00 -11.79 1.99
N PRO A 372 18.75 -11.00 2.76
CA PRO A 372 18.91 -9.56 2.52
C PRO A 372 19.27 -9.22 1.07
N SER A 373 20.13 -10.00 0.40
CA SER A 373 20.48 -9.84 -1.02
C SER A 373 19.29 -10.04 -2.00
N GLU A 374 18.27 -10.77 -1.56
CA GLU A 374 17.06 -11.11 -2.33
C GLU A 374 15.88 -10.19 -2.02
N ILE A 375 15.94 -9.42 -0.93
CA ILE A 375 14.94 -8.39 -0.62
C ILE A 375 15.29 -7.14 -1.43
N LYS A 376 14.48 -6.83 -2.44
CA LYS A 376 14.81 -5.80 -3.42
C LYS A 376 13.85 -4.63 -3.41
N ARG A 377 14.41 -3.42 -3.48
CA ARG A 377 13.71 -2.15 -3.61
C ARG A 377 14.06 -1.48 -4.94
N SER A 378 13.06 -0.86 -5.57
CA SER A 378 13.30 0.01 -6.72
C SER A 378 13.83 1.35 -6.23
N VAL A 379 15.02 1.74 -6.68
CA VAL A 379 15.67 3.02 -6.38
C VAL A 379 15.95 3.71 -7.70
N PHE A 380 15.68 5.02 -7.77
CA PHE A 380 15.98 5.81 -8.97
C PHE A 380 17.42 6.33 -8.89
N LEU A 381 18.29 5.83 -9.76
CA LEU A 381 19.71 6.19 -9.83
C LEU A 381 20.09 6.54 -11.26
N GLU A 382 20.85 7.61 -11.45
CA GLU A 382 21.37 8.01 -12.77
C GLU A 382 20.30 8.07 -13.87
N ASN A 383 19.13 8.65 -13.57
CA ASN A 383 17.97 8.72 -14.45
C ASN A 383 17.34 7.38 -14.86
N LYS A 384 17.58 6.30 -14.11
CA LYS A 384 16.98 4.98 -14.34
C LYS A 384 16.50 4.33 -13.04
N TRP A 385 15.40 3.58 -13.14
CA TRP A 385 14.95 2.71 -12.05
C TRP A 385 15.82 1.46 -11.97
N SER A 386 16.55 1.33 -10.87
CA SER A 386 17.39 0.18 -10.55
C SER A 386 16.77 -0.62 -9.41
N SER A 387 16.94 -1.94 -9.42
CA SER A 387 16.45 -2.83 -8.36
C SER A 387 17.62 -3.25 -7.49
N LEU A 388 17.73 -2.70 -6.29
CA LEU A 388 18.85 -2.95 -5.39
C LEU A 388 18.43 -3.76 -4.16
N PRO A 389 19.35 -4.57 -3.59
CA PRO A 389 19.20 -5.15 -2.26
C PRO A 389 18.86 -4.11 -1.19
N ILE A 390 18.14 -4.52 -0.15
CA ILE A 390 17.63 -3.62 0.88
C ILE A 390 18.74 -2.84 1.59
N ASN A 391 19.84 -3.50 1.93
CA ASN A 391 21.02 -2.93 2.58
C ASN A 391 21.72 -1.88 1.70
N GLU A 392 21.91 -2.18 0.42
CA GLU A 392 22.49 -1.24 -0.55
C GLU A 392 21.58 -0.03 -0.77
N SER A 393 20.27 -0.26 -0.86
CA SER A 393 19.29 0.80 -1.11
C SER A 393 19.26 1.86 0.00
N ILE A 394 19.42 1.44 1.26
CA ILE A 394 19.47 2.35 2.41
C ILE A 394 20.80 3.10 2.45
N SER A 395 21.90 2.38 2.19
CA SER A 395 23.26 2.93 2.23
C SER A 395 23.47 4.01 1.17
N ILE A 396 22.87 3.87 -0.03
CA ILE A 396 22.99 4.87 -1.11
C ILE A 396 22.24 6.16 -0.79
N ASN A 397 21.05 6.07 -0.17
CA ASN A 397 20.21 7.25 0.10
C ASN A 397 20.71 8.10 1.27
N LYS A 398 21.36 7.49 2.27
CA LYS A 398 21.73 8.16 3.53
C LYS A 398 23.23 8.14 3.83
N GLY A 399 24.04 7.42 3.06
CA GLY A 399 25.48 7.27 3.25
C GLY A 399 25.85 6.28 4.37
N GLU A 400 27.05 5.68 4.28
CA GLU A 400 27.57 4.72 5.29
C GLU A 400 28.08 5.40 6.58
N SER A 401 28.02 6.72 6.68
CA SER A 401 28.45 7.46 7.88
C SER A 401 27.58 7.15 9.10
N SER A 402 26.31 6.79 8.87
CA SER A 402 25.37 6.45 9.93
C SER A 402 25.78 5.21 10.71
N THR A 403 25.72 5.30 12.04
CA THR A 403 25.96 4.16 12.92
C THR A 403 24.83 3.14 12.85
N ALA A 404 23.57 3.60 12.74
CA ALA A 404 22.41 2.72 12.64
C ALA A 404 22.41 1.92 11.33
N ILE A 405 22.78 2.54 10.21
CA ILE A 405 22.86 1.86 8.91
C ILE A 405 23.98 0.81 8.91
N ARG A 406 25.13 1.10 9.56
CA ARG A 406 26.22 0.12 9.71
C ARG A 406 25.80 -1.09 10.54
N ALA A 407 25.10 -0.88 11.65
CA ALA A 407 24.55 -1.96 12.46
C ALA A 407 23.53 -2.80 11.69
N PHE A 408 22.63 -2.16 10.93
CA PHE A 408 21.69 -2.86 10.03
C PHE A 408 22.41 -3.66 8.93
N ASN A 409 23.45 -3.11 8.32
CA ASN A 409 24.26 -3.84 7.34
C ASN A 409 24.96 -5.05 7.98
N GLY A 410 25.39 -4.95 9.23
CA GLY A 410 25.88 -6.07 10.04
C GLY A 410 24.83 -7.16 10.22
N LEU A 411 23.61 -6.79 10.62
CA LEU A 411 22.47 -7.71 10.71
C LEU A 411 22.21 -8.41 9.38
N CYS A 412 22.19 -7.68 8.26
CA CYS A 412 22.03 -8.25 6.93
C CYS A 412 23.14 -9.26 6.62
N PHE A 413 24.39 -8.92 6.92
CA PHE A 413 25.53 -9.79 6.66
C PHE A 413 25.45 -11.12 7.44
N ASP A 414 25.01 -11.07 8.70
CA ASP A 414 24.90 -12.26 9.54
C ASP A 414 23.73 -13.16 9.10
N ILE A 415 22.60 -12.58 8.69
CA ILE A 415 21.47 -13.35 8.12
C ILE A 415 21.82 -13.98 6.77
N GLU A 416 22.65 -13.31 5.95
CA GLU A 416 23.14 -13.84 4.67
C GLU A 416 24.02 -15.09 4.87
N ARG A 417 24.62 -15.28 6.05
CA ARG A 417 25.43 -16.45 6.42
C ARG A 417 24.58 -17.60 6.96
N PHE A 418 23.64 -18.06 6.17
CA PHE A 418 22.75 -19.17 6.51
C PHE A 418 23.16 -20.49 5.83
N ARG A 419 22.54 -21.57 6.30
CA ARG A 419 22.58 -22.90 5.71
C ARG A 419 21.58 -23.00 4.57
N ASP A 420 22.08 -23.12 3.35
CA ASP A 420 21.29 -23.21 2.13
C ASP A 420 21.25 -24.66 1.61
N LEU A 421 20.10 -25.32 1.77
CA LEU A 421 19.92 -26.70 1.33
C LEU A 421 20.01 -26.84 -0.20
N SER A 422 19.76 -25.77 -0.95
CA SER A 422 19.92 -25.78 -2.41
C SER A 422 21.39 -25.79 -2.84
N TYR A 423 22.30 -25.27 -2.01
CA TYR A 423 23.76 -25.38 -2.20
C TYR A 423 24.25 -26.76 -1.81
N GLU A 424 23.78 -27.31 -0.67
CA GLU A 424 24.12 -28.68 -0.25
C GLU A 424 23.75 -29.72 -1.30
N LEU A 425 22.55 -29.61 -1.87
CA LEU A 425 22.08 -30.49 -2.96
C LEU A 425 22.90 -30.41 -4.24
N ARG A 426 23.72 -29.36 -4.40
CA ARG A 426 24.65 -29.17 -5.52
C ARG A 426 26.11 -29.49 -5.15
N GLY A 427 26.38 -29.87 -3.91
CA GLY A 427 27.74 -30.04 -3.38
C GLY A 427 28.50 -28.72 -3.22
N ILE A 428 27.78 -27.60 -3.07
CA ILE A 428 28.35 -26.28 -2.79
C ILE A 428 28.42 -26.08 -1.28
N TYR A 429 29.53 -25.51 -0.80
CA TYR A 429 29.70 -25.18 0.60
C TYR A 429 28.59 -24.21 1.09
N THR A 430 28.11 -24.44 2.30
CA THR A 430 27.16 -23.56 2.97
C THR A 430 27.49 -23.43 4.46
N ASN A 431 26.96 -22.40 5.12
CA ASN A 431 27.15 -22.21 6.56
C ASN A 431 26.27 -23.17 7.37
N SER A 432 26.52 -23.30 8.67
CA SER A 432 25.73 -24.17 9.55
C SER A 432 24.48 -23.51 10.13
N THR A 433 24.36 -22.18 10.05
CA THR A 433 23.31 -21.40 10.73
C THR A 433 21.94 -21.63 10.11
N VAL A 434 20.98 -22.10 10.89
CA VAL A 434 19.60 -22.31 10.43
C VAL A 434 18.83 -20.99 10.52
N THR A 435 18.27 -20.54 9.39
CA THR A 435 17.42 -19.34 9.31
C THR A 435 16.01 -19.70 8.84
N LYS A 436 15.09 -18.73 8.82
CA LYS A 436 13.75 -18.91 8.28
C LYS A 436 13.75 -19.42 6.83
N LYS A 437 14.75 -19.02 6.02
CA LYS A 437 14.92 -19.55 4.66
C LYS A 437 15.26 -21.04 4.68
N THR A 438 16.22 -21.48 5.51
CA THR A 438 16.56 -22.90 5.71
C THR A 438 15.32 -23.71 6.15
N LEU A 439 14.53 -23.15 7.08
CA LEU A 439 13.31 -23.80 7.55
C LEU A 439 12.22 -23.87 6.47
N LEU A 440 12.09 -22.87 5.61
CA LEU A 440 11.18 -22.91 4.47
C LEU A 440 11.61 -23.99 3.46
N GLN A 441 12.91 -24.07 3.16
CA GLN A 441 13.45 -25.13 2.31
C GLN A 441 13.17 -26.52 2.93
N THR A 442 13.40 -26.66 4.23
CA THR A 442 13.09 -27.87 5.00
C THR A 442 11.61 -28.24 4.88
N TYR A 443 10.71 -27.29 5.06
CA TYR A 443 9.26 -27.47 4.92
C TYR A 443 8.88 -28.01 3.53
N PHE A 444 9.42 -27.45 2.44
CA PHE A 444 9.15 -27.96 1.10
C PHE A 444 9.72 -29.36 0.86
N ILE A 445 10.90 -29.66 1.42
CA ILE A 445 11.51 -30.99 1.34
C ILE A 445 10.64 -32.02 2.07
N GLU A 446 10.13 -31.70 3.26
CA GLU A 446 9.19 -32.55 4.00
C GLU A 446 7.94 -32.85 3.19
N LYS A 447 7.36 -31.85 2.49
CA LYS A 447 6.22 -32.09 1.60
C LYS A 447 6.53 -33.07 0.47
N ILE A 448 7.76 -33.04 -0.06
CA ILE A 448 8.21 -34.00 -1.10
C ILE A 448 8.38 -35.39 -0.48
N ILE A 449 8.95 -35.50 0.72
CA ILE A 449 9.10 -36.76 1.46
C ILE A 449 7.72 -37.38 1.75
N ASP A 450 6.77 -36.57 2.24
CA ASP A 450 5.41 -37.01 2.51
C ASP A 450 4.73 -37.57 1.25
N ILE A 451 4.92 -36.91 0.09
CA ILE A 451 4.42 -37.42 -1.20
C ILE A 451 5.06 -38.78 -1.53
N PHE A 452 6.37 -38.93 -1.34
CA PHE A 452 7.06 -40.19 -1.60
C PHE A 452 6.56 -41.31 -0.68
N GLU A 453 6.36 -41.04 0.61
CA GLU A 453 5.86 -42.01 1.60
C GLU A 453 4.39 -42.41 1.34
N GLN A 454 3.50 -41.44 1.09
CA GLN A 454 2.04 -41.65 0.97
C GLN A 454 1.58 -42.33 -0.33
N THR A 455 2.44 -42.49 -1.33
CA THR A 455 2.09 -43.21 -2.56
C THR A 455 1.91 -44.71 -2.27
N HIS A 456 0.72 -45.15 -1.84
CA HIS A 456 0.37 -46.56 -1.71
C HIS A 456 -0.27 -47.12 -2.99
N GLU A 457 -0.26 -48.45 -3.13
CA GLU A 457 -0.86 -49.23 -4.23
C GLU A 457 -2.39 -49.04 -4.29
N SER A 458 -2.86 -47.87 -4.74
CA SER A 458 -4.27 -47.68 -5.07
C SER A 458 -4.54 -48.22 -6.47
N ASN A 459 -4.91 -49.49 -6.54
CA ASN A 459 -5.76 -50.00 -7.62
C ASN A 459 -7.09 -49.23 -7.57
N ASN A 460 -7.35 -48.42 -8.61
CA ASN A 460 -8.65 -48.05 -9.18
C ASN A 460 -8.72 -46.56 -9.55
N ASN A 461 -8.89 -46.33 -10.85
CA ASN A 461 -9.71 -45.29 -11.48
C ASN A 461 -10.17 -44.14 -10.56
N SER A 462 -9.29 -43.17 -10.34
CA SER A 462 -9.67 -41.77 -10.39
C SER A 462 -8.46 -40.92 -10.74
N ASN A 463 -8.47 -40.34 -11.94
CA ASN A 463 -7.60 -39.24 -12.34
C ASN A 463 -7.98 -37.96 -11.55
N LYS A 464 -7.92 -38.02 -10.21
CA LYS A 464 -7.94 -36.84 -9.37
C LYS A 464 -6.54 -36.68 -8.79
N THR A 465 -5.74 -35.89 -9.48
CA THR A 465 -4.57 -35.21 -8.91
C THR A 465 -4.99 -34.61 -7.57
N ALA A 466 -4.59 -35.23 -6.46
CA ALA A 466 -4.77 -34.62 -5.14
C ALA A 466 -3.82 -33.42 -5.12
N GLN A 467 -4.38 -32.24 -5.36
CA GLN A 467 -3.64 -30.98 -5.43
C GLN A 467 -3.48 -30.45 -4.01
N THR A 468 -2.24 -30.42 -3.51
CA THR A 468 -1.94 -29.70 -2.27
C THR A 468 -1.65 -28.25 -2.63
N SER A 469 -2.31 -27.32 -1.97
CA SER A 469 -2.08 -25.89 -2.18
C SER A 469 -1.34 -25.31 -0.97
N ILE A 470 -0.38 -24.42 -1.22
CA ILE A 470 0.41 -23.72 -0.20
C ILE A 470 0.34 -22.25 -0.51
N ILE A 471 -0.12 -21.46 0.45
CA ILE A 471 -0.17 -20.00 0.34
C ILE A 471 0.92 -19.43 1.24
N VAL A 472 1.83 -18.68 0.67
CA VAL A 472 2.94 -18.04 1.38
C VAL A 472 2.64 -16.55 1.49
N ALA A 473 2.62 -16.02 2.71
CA ALA A 473 2.33 -14.63 3.00
C ALA A 473 3.51 -13.71 2.66
N ASN A 474 3.22 -12.64 1.92
CA ASN A 474 4.13 -11.51 1.73
C ASN A 474 3.76 -10.40 2.72
N LEU A 475 4.58 -10.21 3.75
CA LEU A 475 4.38 -9.18 4.78
C LEU A 475 4.91 -7.79 4.36
N TYR A 476 5.62 -7.69 3.24
CA TYR A 476 6.21 -6.43 2.74
C TYR A 476 5.84 -6.19 1.25
N PRO A 477 4.55 -6.03 0.92
CA PRO A 477 4.08 -5.78 -0.45
C PRO A 477 4.73 -4.58 -1.15
N GLN A 478 5.07 -3.54 -0.39
CA GLN A 478 5.71 -2.32 -0.86
C GLN A 478 7.10 -2.58 -1.49
N LEU A 479 7.74 -3.70 -1.17
CA LEU A 479 9.00 -4.12 -1.77
C LEU A 479 8.73 -4.96 -3.03
N ILE A 480 8.08 -4.37 -4.04
CA ILE A 480 7.48 -5.05 -5.21
C ILE A 480 8.42 -6.05 -5.92
N LYS A 481 9.73 -5.75 -6.03
CA LYS A 481 10.71 -6.62 -6.70
C LYS A 481 11.03 -7.89 -5.92
N THR A 482 10.75 -7.92 -4.62
CA THR A 482 10.91 -9.08 -3.74
C THR A 482 10.04 -10.28 -4.17
N LYS A 483 8.87 -10.02 -4.79
CA LYS A 483 8.00 -11.08 -5.34
C LYS A 483 8.70 -11.93 -6.40
N THR A 484 9.51 -11.32 -7.24
CA THR A 484 10.29 -12.07 -8.25
C THR A 484 11.39 -12.89 -7.59
N SER A 485 12.10 -12.32 -6.61
CA SER A 485 13.16 -13.00 -5.89
C SER A 485 12.68 -14.23 -5.11
N PHE A 486 11.46 -14.21 -4.56
CA PHE A 486 10.84 -15.41 -3.96
C PHE A 486 10.67 -16.55 -4.96
N SER A 487 10.12 -16.26 -6.14
CA SER A 487 9.98 -17.26 -7.21
C SER A 487 11.33 -17.79 -7.66
N ASP A 488 12.34 -16.92 -7.77
CA ASP A 488 13.67 -17.29 -8.24
C ASP A 488 14.39 -18.16 -7.20
N SER A 489 14.27 -17.85 -5.90
CA SER A 489 14.77 -18.67 -4.79
C SER A 489 14.16 -20.08 -4.80
N LEU A 490 12.83 -20.21 -4.97
CA LEU A 490 12.18 -21.52 -5.07
C LEU A 490 12.60 -22.27 -6.34
N SER A 491 12.69 -21.58 -7.48
CA SER A 491 13.21 -22.17 -8.71
C SER A 491 14.63 -22.70 -8.51
N TYR A 492 15.47 -21.93 -7.83
CA TYR A 492 16.83 -22.33 -7.51
C TYR A 492 16.87 -23.54 -6.57
N LEU A 493 15.99 -23.62 -5.56
CA LEU A 493 15.84 -24.82 -4.73
C LEU A 493 15.42 -26.03 -5.55
N PHE A 494 14.30 -25.96 -6.28
CA PHE A 494 13.74 -27.15 -6.94
C PHE A 494 14.55 -27.62 -8.15
N THR A 495 15.27 -26.71 -8.83
CA THR A 495 16.21 -27.10 -9.88
C THR A 495 17.43 -27.84 -9.35
N SER A 496 17.76 -27.71 -8.06
CA SER A 496 18.87 -28.46 -7.44
C SER A 496 18.64 -29.97 -7.51
N PHE A 497 17.37 -30.38 -7.43
CA PHE A 497 16.99 -31.80 -7.48
C PHE A 497 17.21 -32.45 -8.84
N LYS A 498 17.35 -31.68 -9.93
CA LYS A 498 17.62 -32.24 -11.27
C LYS A 498 18.95 -33.00 -11.34
N ASN A 499 19.90 -32.66 -10.47
CA ASN A 499 21.21 -33.30 -10.41
C ASN A 499 21.20 -34.59 -9.57
N ILE A 500 20.15 -34.83 -8.81
CA ILE A 500 19.98 -36.03 -8.01
C ILE A 500 19.53 -37.15 -8.94
N LYS A 501 20.43 -38.06 -9.25
CA LYS A 501 20.12 -39.32 -9.95
C LYS A 501 20.24 -40.45 -8.95
N ASN A 502 19.24 -41.32 -8.94
CA ASN A 502 19.30 -42.52 -8.11
C ASN A 502 20.48 -43.36 -8.54
N SER A 503 21.33 -43.65 -7.59
CA SER A 503 22.55 -44.40 -7.79
C SER A 503 22.28 -45.89 -7.65
N VAL A 504 21.19 -46.29 -6.99
CA VAL A 504 20.78 -47.68 -6.75
C VAL A 504 19.79 -48.17 -7.81
N GLN A 505 20.01 -49.38 -8.33
CA GLN A 505 19.05 -50.12 -9.14
C GLN A 505 19.02 -51.59 -8.72
N ILE A 506 17.82 -52.15 -8.56
CA ILE A 506 17.66 -53.58 -8.31
C ILE A 506 17.48 -54.33 -9.62
N ARG A 507 18.22 -55.45 -9.75
CA ARG A 507 18.04 -56.42 -10.83
C ARG A 507 17.77 -57.79 -10.24
N ARG A 508 16.74 -58.47 -10.74
CA ARG A 508 16.39 -59.83 -10.36
C ARG A 508 16.82 -60.81 -11.45
N THR A 509 17.35 -61.96 -11.04
CA THR A 509 17.59 -63.10 -11.94
C THR A 509 17.31 -64.36 -11.13
N ASN A 510 16.25 -65.09 -11.46
CA ASN A 510 15.77 -66.26 -10.70
C ASN A 510 15.49 -65.92 -9.21
N ASN A 511 16.08 -66.67 -8.27
CA ASN A 511 16.00 -66.47 -6.81
C ASN A 511 17.13 -65.57 -6.25
N THR A 512 17.80 -64.82 -7.12
CA THR A 512 18.93 -63.95 -6.74
C THR A 512 18.60 -62.50 -7.08
N ILE A 513 18.87 -61.61 -6.13
CA ILE A 513 18.66 -60.17 -6.27
C ILE A 513 20.01 -59.46 -6.19
N PHE A 514 20.29 -58.68 -7.23
CA PHE A 514 21.47 -57.84 -7.35
C PHE A 514 21.10 -56.40 -7.09
N VAL A 515 21.94 -55.72 -6.32
CA VAL A 515 21.96 -54.25 -6.28
C VAL A 515 23.11 -53.79 -7.15
N GLU A 516 22.75 -53.04 -8.18
CA GLU A 516 23.70 -52.28 -9.00
C GLU A 516 23.77 -50.86 -8.46
N SER A 517 24.98 -50.34 -8.32
CA SER A 517 25.19 -48.96 -7.90
C SER A 517 26.20 -48.25 -8.77
N LYS A 518 25.90 -47.02 -9.17
CA LYS A 518 26.73 -46.24 -10.10
C LYS A 518 27.24 -44.96 -9.44
N SER A 519 28.55 -44.71 -9.51
CA SER A 519 29.16 -43.47 -9.02
C SER A 519 28.98 -42.31 -10.00
N LYS A 520 29.20 -41.07 -9.51
CA LYS A 520 29.22 -39.86 -10.35
C LYS A 520 30.28 -39.94 -11.47
N ASN A 521 31.37 -40.67 -11.26
CA ASN A 521 32.46 -40.87 -12.22
C ASN A 521 32.20 -42.01 -13.22
N GLY A 522 31.05 -42.70 -13.10
CA GLY A 522 30.65 -43.77 -14.00
C GLY A 522 31.09 -45.17 -13.60
N GLU A 523 31.77 -45.34 -12.46
CA GLU A 523 32.08 -46.66 -11.90
C GLU A 523 30.80 -47.38 -11.48
N ILE A 524 30.70 -48.67 -11.77
CA ILE A 524 29.52 -49.49 -11.47
C ILE A 524 29.95 -50.65 -10.58
N ILE A 525 29.31 -50.80 -9.43
CA ILE A 525 29.40 -51.99 -8.58
C ILE A 525 28.10 -52.79 -8.73
N LYS A 526 28.20 -54.12 -8.80
CA LYS A 526 27.05 -55.02 -8.84
C LYS A 526 27.28 -56.15 -7.85
N GLU A 527 26.46 -56.19 -6.81
CA GLU A 527 26.63 -57.12 -5.69
C GLU A 527 25.34 -57.88 -5.40
N ILE A 528 25.48 -59.11 -4.94
CA ILE A 528 24.34 -59.95 -4.53
C ILE A 528 23.95 -59.54 -3.11
N VAL A 529 22.67 -59.20 -2.91
CA VAL A 529 22.14 -58.83 -1.58
C VAL A 529 21.17 -59.85 -1.02
N PHE A 530 20.58 -60.69 -1.88
CA PHE A 530 19.65 -61.75 -1.50
C PHE A 530 19.79 -62.94 -2.46
N GLU A 531 19.88 -64.15 -1.91
CA GLU A 531 19.98 -65.38 -2.69
C GLU A 531 19.37 -66.55 -1.90
N ASN A 532 18.51 -67.35 -2.54
CA ASN A 532 17.94 -68.59 -1.98
C ASN A 532 17.29 -68.42 -0.59
N GLY A 533 16.55 -67.33 -0.37
CA GLY A 533 15.89 -67.07 0.92
C GLY A 533 16.79 -66.49 2.01
N ALA A 534 18.07 -66.17 1.69
CA ALA A 534 19.03 -65.65 2.65
C ALA A 534 19.62 -64.29 2.21
N ILE A 535 19.81 -63.40 3.18
CA ILE A 535 20.44 -62.07 2.99
C ILE A 535 21.97 -62.21 2.97
N GLN A 536 22.60 -61.64 1.94
CA GLN A 536 24.04 -61.72 1.73
C GLN A 536 24.75 -60.51 2.36
N LYS A 537 25.24 -60.68 3.60
CA LYS A 537 25.91 -59.60 4.38
C LYS A 537 27.16 -59.04 3.72
N ALA A 538 27.90 -59.86 2.96
CA ALA A 538 29.11 -59.43 2.26
C ALA A 538 28.81 -58.41 1.15
N GLY A 539 27.80 -58.69 0.30
CA GLY A 539 27.38 -57.76 -0.75
C GLY A 539 26.84 -56.45 -0.17
N ILE A 540 26.07 -56.51 0.93
CA ILE A 540 25.62 -55.30 1.65
C ILE A 540 26.80 -54.45 2.12
N LYS A 541 27.83 -55.07 2.70
CA LYS A 541 29.03 -54.37 3.18
C LYS A 541 29.78 -53.69 2.03
N ASN A 542 29.94 -54.38 0.90
CA ASN A 542 30.62 -53.85 -0.29
C ASN A 542 29.86 -52.64 -0.88
N ILE A 543 28.53 -52.70 -0.95
CA ILE A 543 27.71 -51.57 -1.42
C ILE A 543 27.83 -50.38 -0.47
N LYS A 544 27.73 -50.60 0.85
CA LYS A 544 27.90 -49.50 1.83
C LYS A 544 29.26 -48.84 1.69
N GLN A 545 30.33 -49.62 1.55
CA GLN A 545 31.69 -49.10 1.36
C GLN A 545 31.85 -48.34 0.04
N PHE A 546 31.21 -48.80 -1.04
CA PHE A 546 31.20 -48.09 -2.32
C PHE A 546 30.55 -46.70 -2.20
N PHE A 547 29.42 -46.57 -1.52
CA PHE A 547 28.78 -45.27 -1.28
C PHE A 547 29.65 -44.37 -0.39
N SER A 548 30.19 -44.87 0.72
CA SER A 548 31.05 -44.09 1.61
C SER A 548 32.29 -43.53 0.91
N ASN A 549 32.86 -44.28 -0.04
CA ASN A 549 34.07 -43.87 -0.75
C ASN A 549 33.81 -43.00 -1.99
N ASN A 550 32.72 -43.26 -2.72
CA ASN A 550 32.51 -42.68 -4.05
C ASN A 550 31.33 -41.70 -4.12
N ILE A 551 30.42 -41.70 -3.14
CA ILE A 551 29.21 -40.85 -3.13
C ILE A 551 28.92 -40.38 -1.69
N PRO A 552 29.80 -39.58 -1.06
CA PRO A 552 29.69 -39.22 0.36
C PRO A 552 28.43 -38.41 0.74
N GLU A 553 27.78 -37.78 -0.24
CA GLU A 553 26.53 -37.02 -0.08
C GLU A 553 25.29 -37.94 0.06
N MET A 554 25.41 -39.22 -0.31
CA MET A 554 24.33 -40.20 -0.30
C MET A 554 24.67 -41.39 0.58
N ASN A 555 23.67 -41.90 1.27
CA ASN A 555 23.79 -43.06 2.13
C ASN A 555 22.77 -44.12 1.73
N VAL A 556 23.16 -45.39 1.84
CA VAL A 556 22.27 -46.53 1.61
C VAL A 556 22.11 -47.32 2.90
N ILE A 557 20.87 -47.42 3.38
CA ILE A 557 20.49 -48.20 4.54
C ILE A 557 19.92 -49.53 4.06
N PHE A 558 20.38 -50.59 4.71
CA PHE A 558 19.83 -51.95 4.58
C PHE A 558 19.28 -52.34 5.95
N SER A 559 17.97 -52.48 6.06
CA SER A 559 17.27 -52.88 7.28
C SER A 559 16.63 -54.24 7.08
N GLN A 560 17.06 -55.23 7.89
CA GLN A 560 16.46 -56.56 7.90
C GLN A 560 15.38 -56.62 8.99
N LYS A 561 14.13 -56.89 8.60
CA LYS A 561 13.00 -57.21 9.50
C LYS A 561 12.62 -58.68 9.30
N GLU A 562 11.87 -59.28 10.22
CA GLU A 562 11.63 -60.74 10.27
C GLU A 562 11.08 -61.37 8.96
N GLU A 563 10.44 -60.58 8.08
CA GLU A 563 9.80 -61.07 6.84
C GLU A 563 10.26 -60.36 5.54
N HIS A 564 11.22 -59.42 5.61
CA HIS A 564 11.72 -58.68 4.43
C HIS A 564 13.02 -57.90 4.66
N LEU A 565 13.77 -57.69 3.57
CA LEU A 565 14.88 -56.75 3.46
C LEU A 565 14.40 -55.42 2.88
N GLU A 566 14.61 -54.33 3.61
CA GLU A 566 14.33 -52.96 3.18
C GLU A 566 15.64 -52.26 2.78
N ILE A 567 15.70 -51.74 1.56
CA ILE A 567 16.83 -51.01 0.98
C ILE A 567 16.37 -49.57 0.75
N THR A 568 17.10 -48.58 1.29
CA THR A 568 16.72 -47.17 1.19
C THR A 568 17.93 -46.31 0.84
N GLU A 569 17.83 -45.55 -0.24
CA GLU A 569 18.81 -44.52 -0.64
C GLU A 569 18.30 -43.16 -0.17
N HIS A 570 19.12 -42.44 0.58
CA HIS A 570 18.77 -41.12 1.08
C HIS A 570 19.91 -40.12 0.93
N ILE A 571 19.54 -38.85 0.82
CA ILE A 571 20.47 -37.72 0.87
C ILE A 571 20.49 -37.18 2.31
N ASN A 572 21.71 -36.98 2.82
CA ASN A 572 21.88 -36.44 4.16
C ASN A 572 21.66 -34.92 4.16
N LEU A 573 20.48 -34.48 4.64
CA LEU A 573 20.10 -33.07 4.80
C LEU A 573 19.61 -32.81 6.22
N GLN A 574 20.24 -33.41 7.24
CA GLN A 574 19.75 -33.31 8.61
C GLN A 574 19.73 -31.86 9.09
N VAL A 575 18.54 -31.31 9.31
CA VAL A 575 18.29 -29.97 9.88
C VAL A 575 17.41 -30.16 11.11
N GLU A 576 17.93 -29.76 12.27
CA GLU A 576 17.14 -29.73 13.50
C GLU A 576 16.41 -28.39 13.64
N TYR A 577 15.16 -28.44 14.10
CA TYR A 577 14.35 -27.26 14.36
C TYR A 577 13.40 -27.50 15.53
N LEU A 578 12.87 -26.42 16.11
CA LEU A 578 11.87 -26.50 17.17
C LEU A 578 10.48 -26.27 16.58
N GLU A 579 9.51 -27.02 17.08
CA GLU A 579 8.13 -26.97 16.63
C GLU A 579 7.19 -26.84 17.83
N LEU A 580 6.37 -25.80 17.81
CA LEU A 580 5.28 -25.61 18.77
C LEU A 580 3.96 -25.90 18.09
N THR A 581 3.22 -26.87 18.63
CA THR A 581 1.85 -27.17 18.22
C THR A 581 0.89 -26.76 19.33
N GLN A 582 -0.17 -26.01 18.98
CA GLN A 582 -1.25 -25.64 19.91
C GLN A 582 -0.79 -24.95 21.20
N PHE A 583 0.40 -24.35 21.23
CA PHE A 583 0.95 -23.55 22.35
C PHE A 583 1.15 -24.30 23.66
N LYS A 584 1.18 -25.64 23.63
CA LYS A 584 1.29 -26.47 24.84
C LYS A 584 2.58 -27.28 24.90
N THR A 585 3.10 -27.73 23.76
CA THR A 585 4.26 -28.63 23.73
C THR A 585 5.25 -28.20 22.66
N ILE A 586 6.48 -27.90 23.07
CA ILE A 586 7.61 -27.74 22.17
C ILE A 586 8.20 -29.10 21.91
N LYS A 587 8.42 -29.42 20.63
CA LYS A 587 9.11 -30.64 20.22
C LYS A 587 10.31 -30.24 19.38
N LYS A 588 11.46 -30.83 19.71
CA LYS A 588 12.60 -30.81 18.81
C LYS A 588 12.32 -31.79 17.67
N GLN A 589 12.26 -31.27 16.46
CA GLN A 589 12.07 -32.02 15.23
C GLN A 589 13.39 -32.04 14.45
N SER A 590 13.57 -33.07 13.63
CA SER A 590 14.63 -33.11 12.64
C SER A 590 14.00 -33.40 11.30
N LEU A 591 14.48 -32.71 10.27
CA LEU A 591 14.24 -33.11 8.89
C LEU A 591 14.63 -34.59 8.77
N LYS A 592 13.66 -35.44 8.39
CA LYS A 592 13.93 -36.84 8.06
C LYS A 592 14.90 -36.87 6.88
N ASP A 593 15.73 -37.91 6.82
CA ASP A 593 16.61 -38.13 5.68
C ASP A 593 15.81 -38.11 4.37
N PHE A 594 16.31 -37.39 3.35
CA PHE A 594 15.58 -37.21 2.10
C PHE A 594 15.66 -38.49 1.26
N VAL A 595 14.64 -39.35 1.38
CA VAL A 595 14.58 -40.64 0.68
C VAL A 595 14.25 -40.44 -0.80
N ILE A 596 15.15 -40.90 -1.67
CA ILE A 596 15.00 -40.81 -3.13
C ILE A 596 14.73 -42.17 -3.79
N TYR A 597 15.03 -43.26 -3.08
CA TYR A 597 14.75 -44.62 -3.50
C TYR A 597 14.45 -45.51 -2.30
N LYS A 598 13.46 -46.38 -2.46
CA LYS A 598 13.10 -47.40 -1.47
C LYS A 598 12.72 -48.68 -2.17
N ALA A 599 13.27 -49.80 -1.73
CA ALA A 599 12.88 -51.12 -2.20
C ALA A 599 12.67 -52.08 -1.03
N ILE A 600 11.64 -52.90 -1.15
CA ILE A 600 11.29 -53.94 -0.18
C ILE A 600 11.38 -55.28 -0.90
N VAL A 601 12.23 -56.16 -0.41
CA VAL A 601 12.44 -57.52 -0.88
C VAL A 601 11.87 -58.47 0.17
N LYS A 602 10.86 -59.27 -0.17
CA LYS A 602 10.29 -60.27 0.75
C LYS A 602 11.02 -61.61 0.65
N ASP A 603 10.77 -62.49 1.60
CA ASP A 603 11.42 -63.81 1.69
C ASP A 603 11.11 -64.75 0.51
N ASP A 604 9.97 -64.55 -0.15
CA ASP A 604 9.58 -65.25 -1.39
C ASP A 604 10.31 -64.70 -2.64
N GLY A 605 11.18 -63.71 -2.47
CA GLY A 605 11.91 -63.03 -3.53
C GLY A 605 11.08 -62.00 -4.31
N SER A 606 9.85 -61.70 -3.86
CA SER A 606 9.06 -60.60 -4.42
C SER A 606 9.65 -59.24 -4.05
N CYS A 607 9.55 -58.28 -4.98
CA CYS A 607 10.13 -56.95 -4.82
C CYS A 607 9.12 -55.85 -5.12
N HIS A 608 9.04 -54.88 -4.21
CA HIS A 608 8.34 -53.62 -4.40
C HIS A 608 9.36 -52.48 -4.39
N GLU A 609 9.51 -51.77 -5.50
CA GLU A 609 10.42 -50.64 -5.65
C GLU A 609 9.65 -49.33 -5.81
N LYS A 610 10.13 -48.28 -5.15
CA LYS A 610 9.68 -46.89 -5.27
C LYS A 610 10.88 -46.00 -5.58
N LYS A 611 10.73 -45.13 -6.57
CA LYS A 611 11.79 -44.28 -7.11
C LYS A 611 11.29 -42.86 -7.32
N LEU A 612 11.95 -41.88 -6.72
CA LEU A 612 11.76 -40.48 -7.12
C LEU A 612 12.41 -40.28 -8.49
N THR A 613 11.62 -39.95 -9.51
CA THR A 613 12.10 -39.88 -10.90
C THR A 613 12.35 -38.48 -11.39
N ASN A 614 11.51 -37.53 -10.96
CA ASN A 614 11.64 -36.15 -11.36
C ASN A 614 10.96 -35.22 -10.35
N ILE A 615 11.59 -34.07 -10.14
CA ILE A 615 10.98 -32.90 -9.52
C ILE A 615 11.10 -31.77 -10.53
N SER A 616 9.96 -31.29 -11.03
CA SER A 616 9.93 -30.16 -11.96
C SER A 616 9.18 -28.99 -11.32
N PHE A 617 9.73 -27.80 -11.53
CA PHE A 617 9.14 -26.56 -11.06
C PHE A 617 8.81 -25.68 -12.26
N GLU A 618 7.55 -25.28 -12.37
CA GLU A 618 7.03 -24.45 -13.44
C GLU A 618 6.48 -23.14 -12.88
N ARG A 619 6.80 -22.03 -13.55
CA ARG A 619 6.21 -20.73 -13.28
C ARG A 619 5.12 -20.44 -14.32
N LYS A 620 3.85 -20.48 -13.91
CA LYS A 620 2.71 -20.13 -14.78
C LYS A 620 2.05 -18.86 -14.25
N TYR A 621 2.30 -17.73 -14.91
CA TYR A 621 1.81 -16.41 -14.50
C TYR A 621 2.14 -16.08 -13.02
N SER A 622 1.15 -16.11 -12.13
CA SER A 622 1.23 -15.86 -10.69
C SER A 622 1.33 -17.14 -9.84
N ASN A 623 1.17 -18.31 -10.44
CA ASN A 623 1.21 -19.60 -9.76
C ASN A 623 2.56 -20.28 -9.96
N LEU A 624 3.11 -20.79 -8.88
CA LEU A 624 4.32 -21.61 -8.87
C LEU A 624 3.88 -23.05 -8.69
N ILE A 625 4.23 -23.94 -9.62
CA ILE A 625 3.78 -25.32 -9.63
C ILE A 625 4.97 -26.24 -9.44
N LEU A 626 4.92 -27.06 -8.40
CA LEU A 626 5.88 -28.10 -8.12
C LEU A 626 5.27 -29.46 -8.45
N ASN A 627 5.83 -30.15 -9.43
CA ASN A 627 5.41 -31.50 -9.80
C ASN A 627 6.44 -32.51 -9.29
N VAL A 628 5.97 -33.51 -8.56
CA VAL A 628 6.77 -34.60 -8.00
C VAL A 628 6.33 -35.90 -8.67
N LYS A 629 7.27 -36.60 -9.31
CA LYS A 629 7.03 -37.87 -10.00
C LYS A 629 7.68 -39.03 -9.26
N VAL A 630 6.86 -39.97 -8.81
CA VAL A 630 7.30 -41.19 -8.13
C VAL A 630 6.92 -42.39 -9.00
N GLU A 631 7.94 -43.16 -9.39
CA GLU A 631 7.76 -44.43 -10.09
C GLU A 631 7.69 -45.57 -9.07
N GLN A 632 6.78 -46.50 -9.33
CA GLN A 632 6.56 -47.70 -8.54
C GLN A 632 6.64 -48.93 -9.43
N ARG A 633 7.26 -49.99 -8.92
CA ARG A 633 7.38 -51.27 -9.61
C ARG A 633 7.11 -52.40 -8.64
N THR A 634 6.24 -53.32 -9.03
CA THR A 634 6.00 -54.58 -8.33
C THR A 634 6.18 -55.74 -9.30
N ASP A 635 6.22 -56.97 -8.78
CA ASP A 635 6.28 -58.16 -9.64
C ASP A 635 5.02 -58.32 -10.51
N ASN A 636 3.85 -57.85 -10.04
CA ASN A 636 2.56 -58.02 -10.73
C ASN A 636 2.19 -56.84 -11.65
N HIS A 637 2.77 -55.65 -11.45
CA HIS A 637 2.50 -54.47 -12.27
C HIS A 637 3.80 -53.87 -12.86
N PRO A 638 3.98 -53.92 -14.18
CA PRO A 638 5.14 -53.33 -14.83
C PRO A 638 5.00 -51.81 -14.81
N LYS A 639 5.75 -51.15 -13.92
CA LYS A 639 6.01 -49.70 -13.87
C LYS A 639 4.75 -48.82 -13.86
N ASN A 640 4.37 -48.34 -12.68
CA ASN A 640 3.37 -47.28 -12.49
C ASN A 640 4.08 -45.96 -12.16
N VAL A 641 3.65 -44.83 -12.72
CA VAL A 641 4.19 -43.50 -12.38
C VAL A 641 3.08 -42.65 -11.80
N VAL A 642 3.26 -42.22 -10.56
CA VAL A 642 2.37 -41.30 -9.86
C VAL A 642 2.96 -39.90 -9.95
N GLU A 643 2.18 -38.95 -10.46
CA GLU A 643 2.51 -37.53 -10.47
C GLU A 643 1.60 -36.80 -9.46
N LYS A 644 2.21 -36.03 -8.56
CA LYS A 644 1.52 -35.15 -7.62
C LYS A 644 1.94 -33.71 -7.87
N GLU A 645 0.96 -32.81 -7.85
CA GLU A 645 1.14 -31.38 -8.06
C GLU A 645 0.94 -30.64 -6.73
N ILE A 646 1.90 -29.78 -6.37
CA ILE A 646 1.77 -28.80 -5.31
C ILE A 646 1.68 -27.40 -5.94
N GLN A 647 0.58 -26.71 -5.70
CA GLN A 647 0.41 -25.32 -6.12
C GLN A 647 0.89 -24.38 -5.01
N ILE A 648 1.83 -23.51 -5.33
CA ILE A 648 2.40 -22.51 -4.42
C ILE A 648 1.98 -21.11 -4.89
N LYS A 649 1.35 -20.34 -3.99
CA LYS A 649 0.95 -18.96 -4.24
C LYS A 649 1.64 -18.02 -3.25
N TYR A 650 2.40 -17.06 -3.76
CA TYR A 650 2.98 -16.00 -2.94
C TYR A 650 2.12 -14.74 -3.03
N THR A 651 1.43 -14.42 -1.93
CA THR A 651 0.40 -13.37 -1.91
C THR A 651 0.49 -12.51 -0.66
N GLU A 652 0.09 -11.27 -0.81
CA GLU A 652 -0.05 -10.30 0.27
C GLU A 652 -1.27 -10.67 1.12
N LEU A 653 -1.22 -10.43 2.44
CA LEU A 653 -2.30 -10.79 3.35
C LEU A 653 -3.66 -10.17 2.92
N ALA A 654 -3.65 -8.90 2.51
CA ALA A 654 -4.83 -8.18 2.00
C ALA A 654 -5.54 -8.88 0.83
N LYS A 655 -4.77 -9.56 -0.04
CA LYS A 655 -5.29 -10.23 -1.24
C LYS A 655 -5.75 -11.66 -0.96
N MET A 656 -5.62 -12.16 0.27
CA MET A 656 -6.03 -13.53 0.58
C MET A 656 -7.55 -13.70 0.53
N GLN A 657 -8.31 -12.65 0.84
CA GLN A 657 -9.78 -12.70 0.79
C GLN A 657 -10.34 -12.82 -0.61
N THR A 658 -9.59 -12.39 -1.64
CA THR A 658 -10.01 -12.51 -3.04
C THR A 658 -9.74 -13.90 -3.63
N LEU A 659 -9.06 -14.78 -2.89
CA LEU A 659 -8.80 -16.15 -3.33
C LEU A 659 -10.07 -17.01 -3.25
N PRO A 660 -10.24 -17.96 -4.19
CA PRO A 660 -11.35 -18.91 -4.13
C PRO A 660 -11.38 -19.67 -2.80
N TYR A 661 -12.56 -19.75 -2.20
CA TYR A 661 -12.85 -20.44 -0.94
C TYR A 661 -12.23 -21.84 -0.86
N GLU A 662 -12.33 -22.62 -1.93
CA GLU A 662 -11.85 -24.01 -1.96
C GLU A 662 -10.32 -24.09 -1.94
N ILE A 663 -9.64 -23.10 -2.53
CA ILE A 663 -8.19 -22.99 -2.46
C ILE A 663 -7.79 -22.67 -1.02
N ILE A 664 -8.40 -21.65 -0.41
CA ILE A 664 -8.10 -21.27 0.99
C ILE A 664 -8.28 -22.47 1.92
N LYS A 665 -9.42 -23.17 1.83
CA LYS A 665 -9.75 -24.31 2.69
C LYS A 665 -8.78 -25.49 2.55
N SER A 666 -8.31 -25.75 1.34
CA SER A 666 -7.37 -26.85 1.07
C SER A 666 -5.91 -26.46 1.25
N SER A 667 -5.62 -25.18 1.51
CA SER A 667 -4.27 -24.65 1.60
C SER A 667 -3.75 -24.58 3.03
N GLU A 668 -2.44 -24.78 3.16
CA GLU A 668 -1.67 -24.39 4.34
C GLU A 668 -1.18 -22.95 4.13
N LEU A 669 -1.41 -22.07 5.12
CA LEU A 669 -0.92 -20.70 5.12
C LEU A 669 0.43 -20.63 5.83
N VAL A 670 1.46 -20.16 5.13
CA VAL A 670 2.83 -20.07 5.63
C VAL A 670 3.24 -18.61 5.79
N ILE A 671 3.62 -18.22 7.01
CA ILE A 671 3.88 -16.82 7.38
C ILE A 671 5.29 -16.67 7.96
N PRO A 672 6.12 -15.73 7.47
CA PRO A 672 7.53 -15.60 7.86
C PRO A 672 7.79 -14.90 9.21
N GLY A 673 6.78 -14.61 10.02
CA GLY A 673 6.96 -13.96 11.32
C GLY A 673 5.67 -13.34 11.85
N PRO A 674 5.77 -12.55 12.94
CA PRO A 674 4.72 -11.63 13.36
C PRO A 674 4.31 -10.74 12.19
N ILE A 675 3.02 -10.43 12.12
CA ILE A 675 2.46 -9.53 11.13
C ILE A 675 2.90 -8.09 11.50
N PRO A 676 3.68 -7.39 10.65
CA PRO A 676 4.29 -6.10 10.99
C PRO A 676 3.32 -4.93 10.77
N PHE A 677 3.63 -3.75 11.32
CA PHE A 677 3.05 -2.51 10.82
C PHE A 677 3.60 -2.24 9.42
N HIS A 678 2.73 -1.96 8.46
CA HIS A 678 3.18 -1.70 7.09
C HIS A 678 3.90 -0.36 6.96
N THR A 679 3.56 0.63 7.80
CA THR A 679 4.21 1.96 7.80
C THR A 679 3.84 2.77 9.04
N ILE A 680 4.81 3.49 9.60
CA ILE A 680 4.57 4.65 10.48
C ILE A 680 4.76 5.88 9.58
N SER A 681 3.70 6.57 9.19
CA SER A 681 3.82 7.88 8.55
C SER A 681 4.00 8.96 9.63
N ASP A 682 4.29 10.18 9.21
CA ASP A 682 4.41 11.30 10.14
C ASP A 682 3.10 11.58 10.91
N ASP A 683 1.96 11.11 10.38
CA ASP A 683 0.62 11.43 10.89
C ASP A 683 -0.16 10.18 11.37
N ASP A 684 0.20 8.95 10.94
CA ASP A 684 -0.56 7.73 11.24
C ASP A 684 0.30 6.46 11.33
N ILE A 685 -0.22 5.46 12.04
CA ILE A 685 0.36 4.12 12.08
C ILE A 685 -0.55 3.17 11.31
N LEU A 686 -0.04 2.72 10.16
CA LEU A 686 -0.74 1.82 9.25
C LEU A 686 -0.44 0.38 9.67
N ILE A 687 -1.37 -0.22 10.41
CA ILE A 687 -1.40 -1.66 10.69
C ILE A 687 -1.52 -2.39 9.36
N SER A 688 -0.80 -3.49 9.20
CA SER A 688 -0.83 -4.23 7.94
C SER A 688 -2.22 -4.74 7.58
N HIS A 689 -2.63 -4.47 6.34
CA HIS A 689 -3.80 -5.09 5.72
C HIS A 689 -3.73 -6.62 5.79
N GLY A 690 -4.87 -7.25 6.04
CA GLY A 690 -4.98 -8.71 6.04
C GLY A 690 -4.64 -9.38 7.37
N TYR A 691 -4.66 -8.65 8.48
CA TYR A 691 -4.72 -9.27 9.81
C TYR A 691 -5.93 -10.25 9.87
N ASP A 692 -7.02 -9.98 9.16
CA ASP A 692 -8.19 -10.86 9.08
C ASP A 692 -7.96 -12.09 8.19
N ALA A 693 -6.89 -12.10 7.40
CA ALA A 693 -6.52 -13.30 6.67
C ALA A 693 -6.25 -14.48 7.62
N LEU A 694 -5.85 -14.23 8.88
CA LEU A 694 -5.75 -15.31 9.87
C LEU A 694 -7.09 -15.88 10.31
N LEU A 695 -8.18 -15.16 10.09
CA LEU A 695 -9.55 -15.63 10.33
C LEU A 695 -10.07 -16.47 9.16
N LEU A 696 -9.33 -16.54 8.06
CA LEU A 696 -9.67 -17.39 6.94
C LEU A 696 -9.42 -18.86 7.31
N PRO A 697 -10.25 -19.76 6.77
CA PRO A 697 -10.37 -21.19 7.10
C PRO A 697 -9.23 -22.06 6.53
N PHE A 698 -7.98 -21.63 6.66
CA PHE A 698 -6.85 -22.42 6.17
C PHE A 698 -6.83 -23.79 6.86
N LYS A 699 -6.33 -24.80 6.15
CA LYS A 699 -6.17 -26.15 6.70
C LYS A 699 -5.30 -26.11 7.97
N GLU A 700 -4.24 -25.31 7.92
CA GLU A 700 -3.30 -25.05 9.01
C GLU A 700 -2.64 -23.69 8.75
N ILE A 701 -2.33 -22.94 9.82
CA ILE A 701 -1.53 -21.72 9.74
C ILE A 701 -0.18 -21.98 10.39
N ILE A 702 0.89 -21.90 9.59
CA ILE A 702 2.26 -22.21 9.98
C ILE A 702 3.09 -20.93 9.99
N PHE A 703 3.49 -20.51 11.17
CA PHE A 703 4.39 -19.39 11.38
C PHE A 703 5.85 -19.84 11.48
N PHE A 704 6.75 -18.97 11.04
CA PHE A 704 8.18 -19.11 11.20
C PHE A 704 8.71 -17.93 12.00
N ALA A 705 9.36 -18.19 13.12
CA ALA A 705 9.88 -17.17 14.03
C ALA A 705 11.35 -17.41 14.36
N TYR A 706 12.05 -16.38 14.81
CA TYR A 706 13.28 -16.54 15.58
C TYR A 706 12.94 -16.62 17.07
N PRO A 707 13.71 -17.37 17.89
CA PRO A 707 13.55 -17.35 19.35
C PRO A 707 13.73 -15.95 19.93
N GLY A 708 13.36 -15.76 21.20
CA GLY A 708 13.41 -14.46 21.84
C GLY A 708 12.22 -13.58 21.46
N ARG A 709 12.49 -12.32 21.16
CA ARG A 709 11.50 -11.26 20.95
C ARG A 709 10.56 -11.55 19.78
N ASN A 710 11.10 -11.97 18.63
CA ASN A 710 10.28 -12.25 17.45
C ASN A 710 9.23 -13.35 17.71
N PHE A 711 9.57 -14.35 18.53
CA PHE A 711 8.65 -15.38 18.98
C PHE A 711 7.65 -14.86 20.01
N LYS A 712 8.09 -14.04 20.96
CA LYS A 712 7.24 -13.42 21.98
C LYS A 712 6.15 -12.55 21.37
N GLU A 713 6.49 -11.69 20.40
CA GLU A 713 5.54 -10.86 19.65
C GLU A 713 4.51 -11.74 18.92
N LEU A 714 4.96 -12.79 18.24
CA LEU A 714 4.06 -13.72 17.54
C LEU A 714 3.06 -14.39 18.49
N LEU A 715 3.50 -14.80 19.68
CA LEU A 715 2.63 -15.42 20.68
C LEU A 715 1.54 -14.46 21.17
N LYS A 716 1.89 -13.18 21.37
CA LYS A 716 0.91 -12.14 21.74
C LYS A 716 -0.14 -11.96 20.64
N GLN A 717 0.28 -11.87 19.38
CA GLN A 717 -0.62 -11.77 18.22
C GLN A 717 -1.60 -12.94 18.18
N ILE A 718 -1.09 -14.17 18.28
CA ILE A 718 -1.96 -15.36 18.21
C ILE A 718 -2.92 -15.43 19.41
N GLN A 719 -2.50 -14.98 20.59
CA GLN A 719 -3.40 -14.89 21.75
C GLN A 719 -4.53 -13.88 21.51
N LEU A 720 -4.24 -12.71 20.94
CA LEU A 720 -5.26 -11.72 20.56
C LEU A 720 -6.31 -12.35 19.62
N TYR A 721 -5.89 -13.08 18.58
CA TYR A 721 -6.84 -13.75 17.68
C TYR A 721 -7.71 -14.78 18.38
N LYS A 722 -7.12 -15.58 19.28
CA LYS A 722 -7.90 -16.53 20.08
C LYS A 722 -8.94 -15.83 20.92
N ASP A 723 -8.59 -14.70 21.52
CA ASP A 723 -9.51 -13.95 22.37
C ASP A 723 -10.66 -13.33 21.57
N ILE A 724 -10.41 -12.90 20.33
CA ILE A 724 -11.41 -12.38 19.39
C ILE A 724 -12.36 -13.48 18.89
N VAL A 725 -11.84 -14.68 18.61
CA VAL A 725 -12.60 -15.79 17.99
C VAL A 725 -13.17 -16.76 19.04
N SER A 726 -12.79 -16.62 20.30
CA SER A 726 -13.25 -17.48 21.40
C SER A 726 -14.78 -17.54 21.50
N GLU A 727 -15.34 -18.74 21.66
CA GLU A 727 -16.76 -18.92 22.02
C GLU A 727 -17.03 -18.46 23.46
N GLY A 728 -16.07 -18.65 24.37
CA GLY A 728 -16.12 -18.14 25.73
C GLY A 728 -15.93 -16.62 25.78
N GLU A 729 -16.55 -15.97 26.76
CA GLU A 729 -16.45 -14.53 26.94
C GLU A 729 -15.02 -14.13 27.38
N THR A 730 -14.35 -13.35 26.53
CA THR A 730 -13.12 -12.63 26.87
C THR A 730 -13.44 -11.14 27.05
N LYS A 731 -12.54 -10.41 27.71
CA LYS A 731 -12.68 -8.94 27.85
C LYS A 731 -12.78 -8.25 26.49
N ILE A 732 -12.03 -8.74 25.50
CA ILE A 732 -12.01 -8.19 24.14
C ILE A 732 -13.33 -8.50 23.43
N SER A 733 -13.83 -9.75 23.52
CA SER A 733 -15.09 -10.12 22.88
C SER A 733 -16.30 -9.38 23.46
N GLN A 734 -16.32 -9.14 24.78
CA GLN A 734 -17.40 -8.39 25.43
C GLN A 734 -17.41 -6.92 24.99
N ARG A 735 -16.23 -6.31 24.86
CA ARG A 735 -16.10 -4.92 24.39
C ARG A 735 -16.48 -4.79 22.91
N ASP A 736 -16.01 -5.68 22.03
CA ASP A 736 -16.40 -5.71 20.61
C ASP A 736 -17.92 -5.83 20.43
N LEU A 737 -18.56 -6.68 21.25
CA LEU A 737 -20.01 -6.83 21.27
C LEU A 737 -20.71 -5.54 21.71
N LEU A 738 -20.26 -4.92 22.81
CA LEU A 738 -20.83 -3.67 23.31
C LEU A 738 -20.75 -2.57 22.24
N PHE A 739 -19.56 -2.38 21.65
CA PHE A 739 -19.34 -1.37 20.61
C PHE A 739 -20.22 -1.60 19.37
N SER A 740 -20.37 -2.87 18.96
CA SER A 740 -21.25 -3.24 17.86
C SER A 740 -22.73 -2.96 18.17
N ILE A 741 -23.19 -3.25 19.39
CA ILE A 741 -24.57 -2.97 19.83
C ILE A 741 -24.84 -1.46 19.88
N GLU A 742 -23.85 -0.65 20.30
CA GLU A 742 -24.01 0.79 20.45
C GLU A 742 -24.09 1.55 19.13
N HIS A 743 -23.39 1.07 18.11
CA HIS A 743 -23.27 1.75 16.82
C HIS A 743 -24.06 1.08 15.69
N THR A 744 -24.65 -0.09 15.91
CA THR A 744 -25.53 -0.72 14.92
C THR A 744 -26.97 -0.25 15.09
N ASN A 745 -27.53 0.36 14.05
CA ASN A 745 -28.92 0.78 14.06
C ASN A 745 -29.89 -0.40 14.19
N LYS A 746 -30.90 -0.22 15.04
CA LYS A 746 -31.93 -1.22 15.28
C LYS A 746 -32.74 -1.46 14.00
N SER A 747 -33.02 -2.73 13.73
CA SER A 747 -33.85 -3.17 12.61
C SER A 747 -34.95 -4.09 13.11
N CYS A 748 -36.09 -4.12 12.42
CA CYS A 748 -37.12 -5.12 12.69
C CYS A 748 -36.77 -6.51 12.12
N ARG A 749 -35.73 -6.60 11.26
CA ARG A 749 -35.36 -7.84 10.56
C ARG A 749 -34.42 -8.74 11.38
N PHE A 750 -33.67 -8.18 12.35
CA PHE A 750 -32.76 -8.93 13.19
C PHE A 750 -32.72 -8.32 14.61
N GLU A 751 -32.51 -9.18 15.61
CA GLU A 751 -32.43 -8.74 17.00
C GLU A 751 -30.98 -8.58 17.44
N LEU A 752 -30.68 -7.48 18.13
CA LEU A 752 -29.39 -7.32 18.79
C LEU A 752 -29.33 -8.18 20.05
N PRO A 753 -28.18 -8.81 20.35
CA PRO A 753 -27.97 -9.51 21.62
C PRO A 753 -28.02 -8.54 22.81
N PRO A 754 -28.23 -9.06 24.04
CA PRO A 754 -28.23 -8.23 25.24
C PRO A 754 -26.87 -7.56 25.45
N LYS A 755 -26.88 -6.35 26.04
CA LYS A 755 -25.64 -5.65 26.39
C LYS A 755 -24.85 -6.43 27.44
N PRO A 756 -23.55 -6.69 27.25
CA PRO A 756 -22.70 -7.35 28.24
C PRO A 756 -22.40 -6.44 29.44
N ASP A 757 -22.16 -7.03 30.62
CA ASP A 757 -21.74 -6.31 31.83
C ASP A 757 -20.22 -6.08 31.81
N VAL A 758 -19.80 -4.89 31.38
CA VAL A 758 -18.38 -4.53 31.26
C VAL A 758 -17.96 -3.67 32.46
N LYS A 759 -17.29 -4.27 33.46
CA LYS A 759 -16.73 -3.54 34.61
C LYS A 759 -15.32 -3.02 34.30
N ASN A 760 -15.08 -1.75 34.63
CA ASN A 760 -13.86 -0.96 34.42
C ASN A 760 -13.56 -0.64 32.94
N ILE A 761 -13.97 0.56 32.53
CA ILE A 761 -13.55 1.19 31.28
C ILE A 761 -12.52 2.24 31.65
N ILE A 762 -11.28 2.05 31.21
CA ILE A 762 -10.34 3.16 31.03
C ILE A 762 -10.67 3.66 29.62
N GLU A 763 -11.32 4.81 29.54
CA GLU A 763 -11.56 5.52 28.28
C GLU A 763 -10.24 6.18 27.87
N ASP A 764 -9.51 5.56 26.94
CA ASP A 764 -8.59 6.30 26.09
C ASP A 764 -9.44 6.84 24.93
N GLU A 765 -9.49 8.16 24.77
CA GLU A 765 -10.57 8.91 24.09
C GLU A 765 -10.85 8.61 22.59
N SER A 766 -10.29 7.57 21.95
CA SER A 766 -10.49 7.39 20.49
C SER A 766 -10.44 5.98 19.90
N ASP A 767 -10.22 4.91 20.69
CA ASP A 767 -10.02 3.55 20.15
C ASP A 767 -11.26 2.67 20.12
N THR A 768 -11.38 1.80 19.11
CA THR A 768 -12.32 0.67 19.20
C THR A 768 -11.81 -0.40 20.17
N PRO A 769 -12.68 -1.32 20.63
CA PRO A 769 -12.26 -2.47 21.43
C PRO A 769 -11.12 -3.29 20.84
N ILE A 770 -11.10 -3.42 19.51
CA ILE A 770 -10.09 -4.18 18.78
C ILE A 770 -8.82 -3.37 18.66
N ASP A 771 -8.91 -2.07 18.36
CA ASP A 771 -7.74 -1.18 18.32
C ASP A 771 -7.06 -1.10 19.68
N SER A 772 -7.87 -0.99 20.74
CA SER A 772 -7.40 -1.05 22.12
C SER A 772 -6.73 -2.38 22.42
N ALA A 773 -7.24 -3.49 21.90
CA ALA A 773 -6.63 -4.80 22.10
C ALA A 773 -5.31 -4.96 21.32
N ILE A 774 -5.26 -4.51 20.06
CA ILE A 774 -4.03 -4.46 19.23
C ILE A 774 -3.00 -3.55 19.88
N ARG A 775 -3.42 -2.36 20.32
CA ARG A 775 -2.57 -1.41 21.04
C ARG A 775 -2.09 -2.01 22.36
N GLN A 776 -2.96 -2.61 23.16
CA GLN A 776 -2.58 -3.26 24.40
C GLN A 776 -1.58 -4.38 24.13
N GLU A 777 -1.80 -5.20 23.12
CA GLU A 777 -0.84 -6.23 22.72
C GLU A 777 0.56 -5.65 22.46
N GLN A 778 0.61 -4.51 21.78
CA GLN A 778 1.82 -3.79 21.38
C GLN A 778 2.44 -2.98 22.52
N LEU A 779 1.62 -2.50 23.46
CA LEU A 779 1.98 -1.57 24.54
C LEU A 779 1.87 -2.20 25.95
N ASP A 780 1.66 -3.51 26.05
CA ASP A 780 1.62 -4.27 27.30
C ASP A 780 3.02 -4.43 27.91
N GLU A 781 3.28 -3.66 28.97
CA GLU A 781 4.54 -3.65 29.73
C GLU A 781 4.61 -4.78 30.75
N SER A 782 3.50 -5.48 31.02
CA SER A 782 3.38 -6.39 32.17
C SER A 782 4.26 -7.64 32.09
N ASN A 783 4.82 -7.94 30.91
CA ASN A 783 5.61 -9.13 30.63
C ASN A 783 6.97 -8.80 29.96
N VAL A 784 7.48 -7.58 30.16
CA VAL A 784 8.50 -6.97 29.32
C VAL A 784 9.74 -6.65 30.16
N ASP A 785 10.93 -6.92 29.63
CA ASP A 785 12.20 -6.60 30.27
C ASP A 785 12.55 -5.10 30.12
N GLU A 786 13.54 -4.62 30.88
CA GLU A 786 13.96 -3.21 30.84
C GLU A 786 14.39 -2.74 29.43
N THR A 787 14.78 -3.67 28.55
CA THR A 787 15.23 -3.42 27.18
C THR A 787 14.08 -3.28 26.18
N GLU A 788 13.00 -4.06 26.27
CA GLU A 788 11.80 -3.89 25.42
C GLU A 788 10.91 -2.72 25.88
N VAL A 789 10.96 -2.32 27.16
CA VAL A 789 10.28 -1.11 27.68
C VAL A 789 10.63 0.12 26.86
N GLU A 790 11.80 0.12 26.25
CA GLU A 790 12.39 1.21 25.53
C GLU A 790 11.85 1.41 24.10
N GLU A 791 11.57 0.37 23.31
CA GLU A 791 10.75 0.59 22.08
C GLU A 791 9.27 0.66 22.39
N MET A 792 8.79 0.03 23.46
CA MET A 792 7.43 0.30 23.90
C MET A 792 7.23 1.77 24.24
N LYS A 793 8.21 2.40 24.89
CA LYS A 793 8.24 3.84 25.11
C LYS A 793 8.32 4.60 23.79
N THR A 794 9.12 4.15 22.84
CA THR A 794 9.22 4.76 21.50
C THR A 794 7.90 4.64 20.73
N LEU A 795 7.22 3.49 20.79
CA LEU A 795 5.90 3.27 20.21
C LEU A 795 4.88 4.14 20.92
N LYS A 796 4.87 4.16 22.26
CA LYS A 796 4.03 5.08 23.05
C LYS A 796 4.27 6.54 22.69
N GLU A 797 5.52 6.95 22.49
CA GLU A 797 5.90 8.30 22.07
C GLU A 797 5.44 8.58 20.63
N ILE A 798 5.60 7.65 19.68
CA ILE A 798 5.10 7.79 18.31
C ILE A 798 3.56 7.87 18.31
N TRP A 799 2.89 7.00 19.06
CA TRP A 799 1.43 7.02 19.22
C TRP A 799 0.98 8.32 19.89
N ALA A 800 1.68 8.78 20.91
CA ALA A 800 1.39 10.03 21.61
C ALA A 800 1.66 11.25 20.74
N GLN A 801 2.71 11.24 19.91
CA GLN A 801 2.99 12.30 18.93
C GLN A 801 1.93 12.32 17.84
N ALA A 802 1.52 11.16 17.32
CA ALA A 802 0.41 11.03 16.40
C ALA A 802 -0.90 11.56 17.03
N GLN A 803 -1.15 11.25 18.31
CA GLN A 803 -2.29 11.79 19.07
C GLN A 803 -2.20 13.30 19.32
N GLN A 804 -1.02 13.84 19.62
CA GLN A 804 -0.83 15.28 19.86
C GLN A 804 -0.96 16.11 18.59
N LYS A 805 -0.54 15.57 17.43
CA LYS A 805 -0.77 16.21 16.13
C LYS A 805 -2.26 16.30 15.79
N GLU A 806 -3.07 15.32 16.19
CA GLU A 806 -4.54 15.36 16.02
C GLU A 806 -5.24 16.36 16.96
N GLN A 807 -4.71 16.58 18.18
CA GLN A 807 -5.32 17.45 19.19
C GLN A 807 -4.87 18.92 19.14
N ASN A 808 -3.80 19.21 18.40
CA ASN A 808 -3.39 20.59 18.13
C ASN A 808 -4.17 21.10 16.91
N GLU A 809 -5.34 21.73 17.12
CA GLU A 809 -5.61 22.92 16.30
C GLU A 809 -4.36 23.81 16.39
N PRO A 810 -3.88 24.40 15.28
CA PRO A 810 -2.67 25.20 15.29
C PRO A 810 -2.85 26.29 16.35
N GLN A 811 -2.20 26.10 17.50
CA GLN A 811 -2.03 27.19 18.44
C GLN A 811 -1.28 28.24 17.64
N LYS A 812 -1.98 29.34 17.33
CA LYS A 812 -1.38 30.57 16.81
C LYS A 812 -0.14 30.87 17.63
N ARG A 813 1.02 30.41 17.16
CA ARG A 813 2.29 30.96 17.58
C ARG A 813 2.18 32.41 17.19
N SER A 814 2.30 33.28 18.17
CA SER A 814 2.41 34.70 17.93
C SER A 814 3.64 34.89 17.05
N ILE A 815 3.40 34.99 15.74
CA ILE A 815 4.38 35.52 14.81
C ILE A 815 4.77 36.85 15.41
N ILE A 816 6.05 37.00 15.72
CA ILE A 816 6.63 38.28 16.11
C ILE A 816 6.34 39.22 14.95
N HIS A 817 5.31 40.05 15.12
CA HIS A 817 4.93 41.05 14.14
C HIS A 817 6.13 41.97 13.91
N ASN A 818 6.78 41.85 12.75
CA ASN A 818 7.61 42.93 12.26
C ASN A 818 6.69 44.15 12.04
N PRO A 819 6.98 45.31 12.65
CA PRO A 819 6.14 46.48 12.58
C PRO A 819 6.28 47.16 11.21
N SER A 820 5.17 47.76 10.76
CA SER A 820 4.95 48.50 9.50
C SER A 820 4.90 47.67 8.21
N LYS A 821 3.76 47.02 7.94
CA LYS A 821 3.39 46.64 6.57
C LYS A 821 2.49 47.73 5.99
N GLU A 822 2.92 48.36 4.89
CA GLU A 822 2.10 49.26 4.07
C GLU A 822 0.98 48.44 3.39
N TYR A 823 -0.22 48.99 3.30
CA TYR A 823 -1.38 48.37 2.65
C TYR A 823 -1.78 49.19 1.43
N ILE A 824 -2.17 48.50 0.35
CA ILE A 824 -2.77 49.12 -0.84
C ILE A 824 -4.28 48.96 -0.74
N ASN A 825 -5.02 50.07 -0.83
CA ASN A 825 -6.48 50.07 -0.85
C ASN A 825 -6.97 50.12 -2.31
N LEU A 826 -7.91 49.24 -2.64
CA LEU A 826 -8.51 49.12 -3.97
C LEU A 826 -10.01 49.34 -3.83
N ASP A 827 -10.54 50.38 -4.48
CA ASP A 827 -11.98 50.51 -4.67
C ASP A 827 -12.40 49.59 -5.80
N VAL A 828 -13.33 48.68 -5.54
CA VAL A 828 -13.71 47.62 -6.48
C VAL A 828 -15.22 47.53 -6.67
N ILE A 829 -15.63 47.10 -7.87
CA ILE A 829 -17.00 46.69 -8.18
C ILE A 829 -17.04 45.17 -8.32
N PHE A 830 -17.89 44.50 -7.54
CA PHE A 830 -18.11 43.05 -7.62
C PHE A 830 -19.04 42.67 -8.77
N GLU A 831 -19.07 41.39 -9.15
CA GLU A 831 -19.96 40.86 -10.21
C GLU A 831 -21.46 41.08 -9.93
N ASP A 832 -21.87 41.20 -8.66
CA ASP A 832 -23.24 41.51 -8.26
C ASP A 832 -23.60 43.01 -8.34
N GLY A 833 -22.65 43.85 -8.75
CA GLY A 833 -22.79 45.30 -8.87
C GLY A 833 -22.54 46.07 -7.57
N THR A 834 -22.16 45.41 -6.48
CA THR A 834 -21.80 46.08 -5.22
C THR A 834 -20.42 46.73 -5.31
N THR A 835 -20.25 47.89 -4.67
CA THR A 835 -18.97 48.60 -4.55
C THR A 835 -18.43 48.49 -3.14
N ASP A 836 -17.15 48.18 -2.98
CA ASP A 836 -16.46 48.13 -1.68
C ASP A 836 -14.99 48.52 -1.83
N THR A 837 -14.33 48.79 -0.71
CA THR A 837 -12.90 49.07 -0.65
C THR A 837 -12.18 47.89 0.01
N ILE A 838 -11.38 47.16 -0.77
CA ILE A 838 -10.60 46.02 -0.30
C ILE A 838 -9.14 46.42 -0.13
N SER A 839 -8.45 45.82 0.85
CA SER A 839 -7.04 46.18 1.11
C SER A 839 -6.16 44.95 1.32
N PHE A 840 -4.96 45.01 0.76
CA PHE A 840 -3.95 43.95 0.82
C PHE A 840 -2.60 44.52 1.24
N GLN A 841 -1.76 43.68 1.82
CA GLN A 841 -0.38 44.08 2.10
C GLN A 841 0.40 44.22 0.80
N LYS A 842 1.27 45.23 0.75
CA LYS A 842 2.19 45.46 -0.35
C LYS A 842 3.03 44.22 -0.65
N GLY A 843 3.25 43.90 -1.93
CA GLY A 843 4.02 42.74 -2.37
C GLY A 843 3.29 41.39 -2.38
N ILE A 844 2.02 41.31 -1.94
CA ILE A 844 1.20 40.08 -2.06
C ILE A 844 0.93 39.77 -3.54
N LEU A 845 0.92 38.48 -3.88
CA LEU A 845 0.53 37.99 -5.20
C LEU A 845 -0.98 37.74 -5.26
N ILE A 846 -1.63 38.22 -6.31
CA ILE A 846 -3.08 38.07 -6.55
C ILE A 846 -3.37 37.68 -7.99
N ARG A 847 -4.47 36.99 -8.22
CA ARG A 847 -4.87 36.54 -9.56
C ARG A 847 -5.54 37.68 -10.33
N LYS A 848 -4.95 38.09 -11.44
CA LYS A 848 -5.47 39.05 -12.42
C LYS A 848 -5.87 38.35 -13.71
N LYS A 849 -7.00 38.73 -14.29
CA LYS A 849 -7.50 38.15 -15.55
C LYS A 849 -6.66 38.59 -16.75
N TYR A 850 -6.22 37.63 -17.55
CA TYR A 850 -5.54 37.81 -18.82
C TYR A 850 -6.15 36.88 -19.88
N GLY A 851 -6.98 37.43 -20.77
CA GLY A 851 -7.74 36.61 -21.72
C GLY A 851 -8.78 35.75 -20.99
N ASP A 852 -8.73 34.44 -21.22
CA ASP A 852 -9.59 33.45 -20.57
C ASP A 852 -8.99 32.87 -19.28
N ASP A 853 -7.74 33.21 -18.95
CA ASP A 853 -7.01 32.70 -17.78
C ASP A 853 -6.80 33.77 -16.69
N TYR A 854 -6.46 33.31 -15.49
CA TYR A 854 -6.10 34.15 -14.35
C TYR A 854 -4.63 33.95 -13.97
N ASN A 855 -3.80 34.98 -14.15
CA ASN A 855 -2.36 34.93 -13.91
C ASN A 855 -2.00 35.60 -12.58
N LEU A 856 -0.90 35.14 -11.94
CA LEU A 856 -0.40 35.72 -10.70
C LEU A 856 0.28 37.07 -11.01
N SER A 857 -0.23 38.13 -10.40
CA SER A 857 0.33 39.48 -10.49
C SER A 857 0.65 39.96 -9.09
N SER A 858 1.71 40.75 -8.95
CA SER A 858 1.87 41.52 -7.71
C SER A 858 0.74 42.55 -7.62
N ILE A 859 0.24 42.78 -6.41
CA ILE A 859 -0.72 43.86 -6.13
C ILE A 859 -0.18 45.24 -6.54
N ASP A 860 1.14 45.43 -6.50
CA ASP A 860 1.83 46.65 -6.90
C ASP A 860 1.77 46.92 -8.42
N GLU A 861 1.43 45.91 -9.22
CA GLU A 861 1.37 45.98 -10.69
C GLU A 861 -0.07 46.12 -11.24
N LEU A 862 -1.06 46.24 -10.35
CA LEU A 862 -2.47 46.39 -10.73
C LEU A 862 -2.77 47.81 -11.26
N SER A 863 -3.75 47.90 -12.15
CA SER A 863 -4.23 49.12 -12.78
C SER A 863 -5.76 49.22 -12.72
N GLU A 864 -6.29 50.43 -12.89
CA GLU A 864 -7.73 50.65 -13.01
C GLU A 864 -8.30 49.83 -14.18
N ASN A 865 -9.50 49.26 -13.98
CA ASN A 865 -10.21 48.31 -14.83
C ASN A 865 -9.66 46.88 -14.87
N ASP A 866 -8.63 46.55 -14.08
CA ASP A 866 -8.20 45.17 -13.95
C ASP A 866 -9.27 44.32 -13.24
N GLN A 867 -9.54 43.13 -13.78
CA GLN A 867 -10.36 42.12 -13.11
C GLN A 867 -9.47 41.20 -12.27
N ILE A 868 -9.79 41.09 -10.98
CA ILE A 868 -9.03 40.29 -10.03
C ILE A 868 -9.92 39.29 -9.29
N ILE A 869 -9.28 38.22 -8.81
CA ILE A 869 -9.91 37.24 -7.92
C ILE A 869 -9.12 37.14 -6.61
N TYR A 870 -9.85 37.14 -5.49
CA TYR A 870 -9.29 36.88 -4.17
C TYR A 870 -10.26 36.10 -3.28
N ILE A 871 -9.78 35.65 -2.12
CA ILE A 871 -10.62 34.98 -1.10
C ILE A 871 -11.00 35.96 0.00
N GLN A 872 -12.29 36.04 0.27
CA GLN A 872 -12.81 36.78 1.42
C GLN A 872 -12.52 36.00 2.71
N THR A 873 -11.40 36.33 3.35
CA THR A 873 -11.00 35.83 4.68
C THR A 873 -10.67 36.98 5.62
N ASP A 874 -10.69 36.72 6.93
CA ASP A 874 -10.29 37.70 7.96
C ASP A 874 -8.82 38.12 7.84
N GLU A 875 -7.95 37.23 7.33
CA GLU A 875 -6.52 37.49 7.14
C GLU A 875 -6.20 38.18 5.80
N ARG A 876 -7.18 38.26 4.88
CA ARG A 876 -7.06 38.86 3.53
C ARG A 876 -5.87 38.31 2.72
N ASP A 877 -5.70 36.99 2.76
CA ASP A 877 -4.67 36.28 2.00
C ASP A 877 -5.02 36.09 0.52
N SER A 878 -4.00 35.82 -0.30
CA SER A 878 -4.16 35.31 -1.66
C SER A 878 -4.81 33.92 -1.67
N ILE A 879 -5.44 33.54 -2.78
CA ILE A 879 -6.06 32.21 -2.94
C ILE A 879 -5.01 31.11 -2.68
N GLU A 880 -3.81 31.29 -3.21
CA GLU A 880 -2.70 30.38 -3.06
C GLU A 880 -2.27 30.24 -1.60
N ASN A 881 -2.08 31.35 -0.88
CA ASN A 881 -1.65 31.30 0.53
C ASN A 881 -2.72 30.69 1.43
N TYR A 882 -4.00 31.01 1.18
CA TYR A 882 -5.11 30.39 1.88
C TYR A 882 -5.13 28.87 1.64
N LEU A 883 -5.03 28.41 0.39
CA LEU A 883 -5.03 26.98 0.10
C LEU A 883 -3.77 26.27 0.62
N LEU A 884 -2.60 26.92 0.59
CA LEU A 884 -1.37 26.39 1.21
C LEU A 884 -1.59 26.15 2.71
N LYS A 885 -2.19 27.10 3.42
CA LYS A 885 -2.51 26.98 4.85
C LYS A 885 -3.56 25.91 5.11
N THR A 886 -4.64 25.88 4.32
CA THR A 886 -5.80 25.01 4.55
C THR A 886 -5.57 23.55 4.13
N ILE A 887 -4.77 23.30 3.08
CA ILE A 887 -4.66 21.97 2.46
C ILE A 887 -3.33 21.28 2.78
N LEU A 888 -2.23 22.04 2.88
CA LEU A 888 -0.92 21.46 3.16
C LEU A 888 -0.55 21.51 4.65
N SER A 889 -1.33 22.21 5.49
CA SER A 889 -1.09 22.35 6.94
C SER A 889 0.37 22.76 7.28
N GLU A 890 1.03 23.50 6.38
CA GLU A 890 2.43 23.92 6.54
C GLU A 890 2.49 25.30 7.23
N ASP A 891 2.65 25.31 8.54
CA ASP A 891 2.52 26.50 9.40
C ASP A 891 3.66 27.56 9.30
N GLU A 892 4.49 27.61 8.24
CA GLU A 892 5.74 28.41 8.32
C GLU A 892 6.20 29.27 7.12
N MET A 893 5.68 29.16 5.89
CA MET A 893 6.15 30.04 4.78
C MET A 893 5.06 30.35 3.74
N SER A 894 4.95 31.61 3.31
CA SER A 894 4.03 32.04 2.25
C SER A 894 4.60 31.79 0.84
N LEU A 895 3.75 31.84 -0.20
CA LEU A 895 4.19 31.75 -1.59
C LEU A 895 5.21 32.85 -1.94
N GLU A 896 5.05 34.04 -1.37
CA GLU A 896 5.96 35.17 -1.52
C GLU A 896 7.33 34.86 -0.93
N ASP A 897 7.40 34.17 0.21
CA ASP A 897 8.68 33.77 0.82
C ASP A 897 9.43 32.75 -0.05
N ILE A 898 8.70 31.85 -0.70
CA ILE A 898 9.25 30.78 -1.54
C ILE A 898 9.72 31.32 -2.89
N THR A 899 9.01 32.31 -3.43
CA THR A 899 9.40 33.00 -4.67
C THR A 899 10.36 34.16 -4.45
N LYS A 900 10.62 34.56 -3.19
CA LYS A 900 11.50 35.69 -2.84
C LYS A 900 12.90 35.63 -3.48
N PRO A 901 13.58 34.48 -3.62
CA PRO A 901 14.88 34.44 -4.30
C PRO A 901 14.84 34.93 -5.75
N LEU A 902 13.75 34.68 -6.46
CA LEU A 902 13.59 35.07 -7.86
C LEU A 902 13.14 36.53 -7.97
N THR A 903 12.15 36.94 -7.18
CA THR A 903 11.64 38.31 -7.20
C THR A 903 12.70 39.31 -6.73
N ALA A 904 13.46 38.97 -5.69
CA ALA A 904 14.59 39.78 -5.22
C ALA A 904 15.73 39.83 -6.24
N LEU A 905 16.03 38.72 -6.94
CA LEU A 905 17.06 38.69 -7.98
C LEU A 905 16.70 39.58 -9.18
N LYS A 906 15.45 39.54 -9.63
CA LYS A 906 14.92 40.42 -10.69
C LYS A 906 15.00 41.89 -10.25
N THR A 907 14.47 42.20 -9.06
CA THR A 907 14.47 43.57 -8.51
C THR A 907 15.90 44.12 -8.40
N PHE A 908 16.84 43.29 -7.93
CA PHE A 908 18.25 43.63 -7.84
C PHE A 908 18.85 43.95 -9.20
N TYR A 909 18.65 43.08 -10.19
CA TYR A 909 19.14 43.29 -11.55
C TYR A 909 18.58 44.58 -12.16
N GLU A 910 17.27 44.74 -12.21
CA GLU A 910 16.61 45.87 -12.87
C GLU A 910 16.96 47.20 -12.23
N THR A 911 16.97 47.25 -10.90
CA THR A 911 17.30 48.47 -10.15
C THR A 911 18.74 48.88 -10.42
N ILE A 912 19.70 47.97 -10.24
CA ILE A 912 21.12 48.27 -10.44
C ILE A 912 21.45 48.55 -11.91
N HIS A 913 20.81 47.88 -12.86
CA HIS A 913 20.98 48.15 -14.29
C HIS A 913 20.46 49.54 -14.68
N SER A 914 19.40 50.03 -14.02
CA SER A 914 18.80 51.34 -14.30
C SER A 914 19.51 52.53 -13.62
N LEU A 915 20.49 52.28 -12.75
CA LEU A 915 21.21 53.33 -12.02
C LEU A 915 22.35 53.93 -12.85
N ASN A 916 22.54 55.24 -12.69
CA ASN A 916 23.67 55.95 -13.27
C ASN A 916 24.75 56.20 -12.21
N PHE A 917 25.72 55.31 -12.13
CA PHE A 917 26.80 55.34 -11.13
C PHE A 917 27.79 56.51 -11.27
N LYS A 918 27.58 57.41 -12.25
CA LYS A 918 28.32 58.68 -12.38
C LYS A 918 27.64 59.85 -11.66
N GLN A 919 26.41 59.68 -11.18
CA GLN A 919 25.63 60.68 -10.46
C GLN A 919 25.65 60.40 -8.96
N SER A 920 25.10 61.32 -8.16
CA SER A 920 24.88 61.10 -6.72
C SER A 920 23.90 59.95 -6.47
N TYR A 921 24.00 59.34 -5.29
CA TYR A 921 23.14 58.26 -4.82
C TYR A 921 21.65 58.56 -5.06
N ASP A 922 20.97 57.68 -5.80
CA ASP A 922 19.53 57.78 -6.10
C ASP A 922 18.73 57.00 -5.05
N GLU A 923 18.38 57.71 -3.97
CA GLU A 923 17.61 57.15 -2.85
C GLU A 923 16.26 56.59 -3.31
N THR A 924 15.64 57.18 -4.35
CA THR A 924 14.31 56.76 -4.82
C THR A 924 14.35 55.38 -5.47
N LYS A 925 15.36 55.10 -6.30
CA LYS A 925 15.54 53.77 -6.91
C LYS A 925 16.06 52.76 -5.91
N MET A 926 16.97 53.16 -5.02
CA MET A 926 17.59 52.27 -4.04
C MET A 926 16.65 51.85 -2.90
N LYS A 927 15.53 52.58 -2.69
CA LYS A 927 14.44 52.15 -1.78
C LYS A 927 13.83 50.80 -2.13
N LYS A 928 13.95 50.34 -3.38
CA LYS A 928 13.44 49.03 -3.83
C LYS A 928 14.13 47.83 -3.17
N PHE A 929 15.30 48.01 -2.55
CA PHE A 929 15.96 46.96 -1.77
C PHE A 929 15.47 46.99 -0.32
N ASP A 930 14.25 46.52 -0.08
CA ASP A 930 13.60 46.48 1.24
C ASP A 930 14.40 45.65 2.27
N TRP A 931 15.20 44.68 1.82
CA TRP A 931 16.03 43.82 2.69
C TRP A 931 17.41 44.38 3.08
N LEU A 932 17.82 45.54 2.54
CA LEU A 932 19.13 46.14 2.82
C LEU A 932 19.02 47.39 3.69
N SER A 933 19.95 47.54 4.65
CA SER A 933 20.06 48.75 5.46
C SER A 933 20.49 49.96 4.63
N PRO A 934 20.21 51.22 5.07
CA PRO A 934 20.66 52.42 4.38
C PRO A 934 22.18 52.41 4.12
N GLU A 935 22.98 52.02 5.12
CA GLU A 935 24.44 51.89 5.01
C GLU A 935 24.86 50.84 3.97
N GLN A 936 24.17 49.70 3.92
CA GLN A 936 24.44 48.66 2.91
C GLN A 936 24.09 49.13 1.50
N LYS A 937 23.01 49.90 1.34
CA LYS A 937 22.60 50.47 0.05
C LYS A 937 23.61 51.50 -0.45
N GLU A 938 24.06 52.41 0.42
CA GLU A 938 25.09 53.41 0.10
C GLU A 938 26.41 52.73 -0.27
N ASN A 939 26.87 51.78 0.55
CA ASN A 939 28.10 51.04 0.29
C ASN A 939 28.03 50.25 -1.04
N LEU A 940 26.90 49.60 -1.34
CA LEU A 940 26.70 48.91 -2.62
C LEU A 940 26.78 49.88 -3.81
N PHE A 941 26.20 51.07 -3.69
CA PHE A 941 26.28 52.11 -4.73
C PHE A 941 27.73 52.59 -4.90
N GLU A 942 28.45 52.86 -3.81
CA GLU A 942 29.85 53.28 -3.82
C GLU A 942 30.76 52.23 -4.46
N ILE A 943 30.58 50.95 -4.15
CA ILE A 943 31.31 49.84 -4.78
C ILE A 943 31.11 49.87 -6.30
N PHE A 944 29.88 49.96 -6.79
CA PHE A 944 29.63 50.04 -8.23
C PHE A 944 30.17 51.34 -8.85
N SER A 945 30.04 52.49 -8.18
CA SER A 945 30.60 53.76 -8.64
C SER A 945 32.12 53.72 -8.79
N ILE A 946 32.82 53.05 -7.87
CA ILE A 946 34.27 52.82 -7.97
C ILE A 946 34.59 51.88 -9.14
N LEU A 947 33.87 50.77 -9.28
CA LEU A 947 34.10 49.79 -10.35
C LEU A 947 33.86 50.36 -11.76
N PHE A 948 32.99 51.36 -11.90
CA PHE A 948 32.67 51.98 -13.20
C PHE A 948 33.48 53.27 -13.51
N ASN A 949 34.11 53.90 -12.51
CA ASN A 949 35.01 55.05 -12.67
C ASN A 949 36.47 54.64 -12.92
N LYS A 950 37.18 55.37 -13.79
CA LYS A 950 38.40 54.89 -14.46
C LYS A 950 39.74 55.33 -13.82
N ASP A 951 39.73 55.99 -12.67
CA ASP A 951 40.95 56.55 -12.06
C ASP A 951 41.62 55.56 -11.09
N GLN A 952 42.28 54.56 -11.66
CA GLN A 952 43.00 53.51 -10.96
C GLN A 952 44.39 53.99 -10.49
N SER A 953 44.55 54.26 -9.19
CA SER A 953 45.85 54.06 -8.51
C SER A 953 45.75 53.99 -6.97
N ASN A 954 44.68 54.53 -6.35
CA ASN A 954 44.48 54.49 -4.89
C ASN A 954 43.20 53.75 -4.43
N LEU A 955 42.44 53.15 -5.36
CA LEU A 955 41.11 52.61 -5.08
C LEU A 955 41.08 51.16 -4.58
N GLN A 956 42.17 50.39 -4.68
CA GLN A 956 42.15 48.98 -4.28
C GLN A 956 42.05 48.82 -2.75
N ASN A 957 42.73 49.68 -1.99
CA ASN A 957 42.60 49.72 -0.52
C ASN A 957 41.22 50.22 -0.08
N THR A 958 40.67 51.23 -0.78
CA THR A 958 39.32 51.74 -0.52
C THR A 958 38.25 50.70 -0.86
N LEU A 959 38.39 50.00 -1.99
CA LEU A 959 37.48 48.93 -2.41
C LEU A 959 37.57 47.73 -1.46
N ALA A 960 38.76 47.37 -0.97
CA ALA A 960 38.91 46.34 0.05
C ALA A 960 38.18 46.69 1.34
N LEU A 961 38.34 47.92 1.84
CA LEU A 961 37.64 48.42 3.03
C LEU A 961 36.12 48.43 2.83
N LEU A 962 35.63 48.87 1.67
CA LEU A 962 34.21 48.90 1.33
C LEU A 962 33.61 47.49 1.21
N ILE A 963 34.32 46.54 0.59
CA ILE A 963 33.88 45.14 0.51
C ILE A 963 33.79 44.52 1.91
N ASP A 964 34.77 44.78 2.78
CA ASP A 964 34.79 44.30 4.16
C ASP A 964 33.66 44.86 5.04
N SER A 965 33.03 45.96 4.62
CA SER A 965 31.82 46.55 5.22
C SER A 965 30.54 46.34 4.38
N SER A 966 30.59 45.52 3.32
CA SER A 966 29.47 45.29 2.39
C SER A 966 28.76 43.94 2.61
N ILE A 967 27.71 43.72 1.82
CA ILE A 967 27.00 42.44 1.71
C ILE A 967 27.87 41.28 1.17
N TRP A 968 29.04 41.56 0.61
CA TRP A 968 29.94 40.55 0.04
C TRP A 968 31.19 40.27 0.89
N LYS A 969 31.19 40.71 2.16
CA LYS A 969 32.26 40.49 3.12
C LYS A 969 32.67 39.01 3.18
N GLY A 970 33.95 38.72 2.94
CA GLY A 970 34.49 37.36 2.97
C GLY A 970 34.03 36.43 1.84
N LEU A 971 33.21 36.92 0.89
CA LEU A 971 32.67 36.14 -0.22
C LEU A 971 33.41 36.38 -1.55
N ILE A 972 33.95 37.58 -1.76
CA ILE A 972 34.73 37.91 -2.95
C ILE A 972 35.97 38.74 -2.61
N LYS A 973 37.08 38.46 -3.31
CA LYS A 973 38.31 39.25 -3.22
C LYS A 973 38.23 40.49 -4.12
N PRO A 974 38.78 41.64 -3.71
CA PRO A 974 38.78 42.87 -4.51
C PRO A 974 39.33 42.67 -5.92
N GLU A 975 40.39 41.85 -6.08
CA GLU A 975 41.02 41.57 -7.38
C GLU A 975 40.05 40.84 -8.34
N THR A 976 39.31 39.87 -7.83
CA THR A 976 38.33 39.10 -8.60
C THR A 976 37.16 39.97 -9.04
N LEU A 977 36.70 40.86 -8.16
CA LEU A 977 35.62 41.80 -8.47
C LEU A 977 36.06 42.79 -9.57
N MET A 978 37.26 43.36 -9.48
CA MET A 978 37.80 44.21 -10.54
C MET A 978 37.89 43.48 -11.90
N GLN A 979 38.39 42.24 -11.92
CA GLN A 979 38.50 41.46 -13.16
C GLN A 979 37.16 41.19 -13.85
N ILE A 980 36.08 40.99 -13.08
CA ILE A 980 34.73 40.79 -13.63
C ILE A 980 34.22 42.08 -14.28
N PHE A 981 34.46 43.23 -13.66
CA PHE A 981 33.90 44.51 -14.10
C PHE A 981 34.76 45.27 -15.12
N GLU A 982 36.05 44.95 -15.24
CA GLU A 982 36.95 45.42 -16.31
C GLU A 982 36.57 44.88 -17.70
N LYS A 983 35.96 43.70 -17.77
CA LYS A 983 35.53 43.08 -19.03
C LYS A 983 34.23 43.71 -19.57
N GLY A 984 34.24 44.14 -20.82
CA GLY A 984 33.04 44.56 -21.56
C GLY A 984 32.59 46.01 -21.30
N THR A 985 31.29 46.27 -21.40
CA THR A 985 30.68 47.61 -21.29
C THR A 985 30.73 48.15 -19.86
N LYS A 986 30.82 49.47 -19.69
CA LYS A 986 30.82 50.16 -18.38
C LYS A 986 29.43 50.23 -17.70
N ASN A 987 28.63 49.20 -17.89
CA ASN A 987 27.31 49.05 -17.28
C ASN A 987 27.22 47.66 -16.64
N ILE A 988 26.19 47.48 -15.81
CA ILE A 988 25.83 46.17 -15.25
C ILE A 988 25.21 45.33 -16.37
N THR A 989 25.70 44.10 -16.56
CA THR A 989 25.14 43.13 -17.51
C THR A 989 24.86 41.81 -16.81
N TYR A 990 23.98 40.98 -17.38
CA TYR A 990 23.73 39.62 -16.89
C TYR A 990 25.03 38.81 -16.76
N SER A 991 25.94 38.94 -17.72
CA SER A 991 27.25 38.25 -17.69
C SER A 991 28.10 38.64 -16.48
N LYS A 992 28.12 39.93 -16.10
CA LYS A 992 28.88 40.40 -14.93
C LYS A 992 28.29 39.86 -13.63
N LEU A 993 26.97 39.88 -13.49
CA LEU A 993 26.27 39.35 -12.32
C LEU A 993 26.33 37.82 -12.24
N PHE A 994 26.29 37.11 -13.37
CA PHE A 994 26.49 35.67 -13.43
C PHE A 994 27.89 35.27 -12.94
N ASN A 995 28.93 35.96 -13.42
CA ASN A 995 30.31 35.68 -13.00
C ASN A 995 30.52 35.99 -11.50
N LEU A 996 29.85 37.03 -10.99
CA LEU A 996 29.84 37.35 -9.56
C LEU A 996 29.14 36.25 -8.74
N ALA A 997 27.96 35.81 -9.16
CA ALA A 997 27.22 34.73 -8.52
C ALA A 997 27.98 33.39 -8.55
N LYS A 998 28.72 33.12 -9.63
CA LYS A 998 29.59 31.93 -9.75
C LYS A 998 30.71 31.92 -8.71
N CYS A 999 31.29 33.07 -8.38
CA CYS A 999 32.25 33.19 -7.28
C CYS A 999 31.64 32.88 -5.91
N MET A 1000 30.31 32.99 -5.78
CA MET A 1000 29.55 32.74 -4.55
C MET A 1000 28.97 31.32 -4.46
N GLY A 1001 29.27 30.46 -5.45
CA GLY A 1001 28.88 29.04 -5.46
C GLY A 1001 27.75 28.69 -6.44
N LEU A 1002 27.35 29.59 -7.35
CA LEU A 1002 26.30 29.31 -8.34
C LEU A 1002 26.76 28.26 -9.39
N ASN A 1003 25.99 27.20 -9.53
CA ASN A 1003 26.17 26.09 -10.47
C ASN A 1003 25.07 26.09 -11.56
N TYR A 1004 25.05 27.12 -12.40
CA TYR A 1004 24.18 27.22 -13.58
C TYR A 1004 24.96 27.63 -14.83
N LYS A 1005 24.35 27.43 -15.99
CA LYS A 1005 24.81 28.03 -17.25
C LYS A 1005 24.38 29.50 -17.31
N GLU A 1006 25.18 30.34 -17.96
CA GLU A 1006 24.91 31.78 -18.10
C GLU A 1006 23.53 32.07 -18.73
N SER A 1007 23.12 31.27 -19.72
CA SER A 1007 21.78 31.36 -20.33
C SER A 1007 20.64 31.08 -19.34
N SER A 1008 20.83 30.14 -18.42
CA SER A 1008 19.84 29.81 -17.38
C SER A 1008 19.78 30.90 -16.32
N PHE A 1009 20.91 31.50 -15.96
CA PHE A 1009 20.93 32.65 -15.05
C PHE A 1009 20.27 33.89 -15.69
N GLN A 1010 20.51 34.13 -16.97
CA GLN A 1010 19.80 35.17 -17.72
C GLN A 1010 18.29 34.95 -17.68
N GLN A 1011 17.83 33.69 -17.86
CA GLN A 1011 16.42 33.35 -17.70
C GLN A 1011 15.91 33.70 -16.30
N LEU A 1012 16.59 33.25 -15.23
CA LEU A 1012 16.22 33.53 -13.84
C LEU A 1012 16.08 35.03 -13.51
N CYS A 1013 16.92 35.88 -14.11
CA CYS A 1013 16.82 37.33 -13.92
C CYS A 1013 15.74 38.00 -14.81
N SER A 1014 15.12 37.25 -15.72
CA SER A 1014 14.11 37.74 -16.67
C SER A 1014 12.71 37.16 -16.42
N THR A 1015 12.57 36.08 -15.66
CA THR A 1015 11.27 35.42 -15.44
C THR A 1015 10.36 36.29 -14.58
N ALA A 1016 9.25 36.72 -15.19
CA ALA A 1016 8.03 37.01 -14.45
C ALA A 1016 7.47 35.68 -13.91
N ILE A 1017 6.76 35.72 -12.78
CA ILE A 1017 6.10 34.59 -12.09
C ILE A 1017 5.13 33.79 -13.02
N ASN A 1018 4.95 34.23 -14.27
CA ASN A 1018 3.81 33.90 -15.10
C ASN A 1018 3.98 32.78 -16.12
N GLU A 1019 5.17 32.23 -16.37
CA GLU A 1019 5.29 31.15 -17.36
C GLU A 1019 6.31 30.09 -16.90
N ASP A 1020 5.76 28.99 -16.38
CA ASP A 1020 6.36 27.66 -16.19
C ASP A 1020 7.58 27.47 -15.26
N THR A 1021 7.34 26.66 -14.22
CA THR A 1021 8.25 25.62 -13.66
C THR A 1021 9.43 25.98 -12.75
N HIS A 1022 9.58 27.21 -12.26
CA HIS A 1022 10.72 27.55 -11.39
C HIS A 1022 10.31 28.03 -9.99
N TYR A 1023 9.72 27.14 -9.19
CA TYR A 1023 9.57 27.35 -7.74
C TYR A 1023 10.74 26.73 -6.95
N SER A 1024 11.57 25.94 -7.63
CA SER A 1024 12.75 25.30 -7.06
C SER A 1024 13.94 25.35 -8.03
N PHE A 1025 15.11 25.17 -7.45
CA PHE A 1025 16.40 25.11 -8.09
C PHE A 1025 16.90 23.67 -8.06
N HIS A 1026 17.65 23.27 -9.09
CA HIS A 1026 18.17 21.91 -9.23
C HIS A 1026 19.15 21.51 -8.11
N ASP A 1027 19.80 22.51 -7.52
CA ASP A 1027 20.71 22.41 -6.39
C ASP A 1027 20.33 23.51 -5.39
N ASP A 1028 20.10 23.16 -4.13
CA ASP A 1028 19.72 24.10 -3.06
C ASP A 1028 20.81 25.16 -2.86
N LYS A 1029 22.08 24.82 -3.10
CA LYS A 1029 23.21 25.76 -3.04
C LYS A 1029 23.08 26.90 -4.04
N ASN A 1030 22.30 26.75 -5.11
CA ASN A 1030 22.02 27.86 -6.02
C ASN A 1030 21.13 28.93 -5.36
N VAL A 1031 20.18 28.53 -4.51
CA VAL A 1031 19.38 29.47 -3.69
C VAL A 1031 20.29 30.22 -2.72
N MET A 1032 21.20 29.51 -2.06
CA MET A 1032 22.19 30.12 -1.17
C MET A 1032 23.11 31.08 -1.92
N ALA A 1033 23.58 30.73 -3.12
CA ALA A 1033 24.42 31.59 -3.95
C ALA A 1033 23.69 32.86 -4.40
N ILE A 1034 22.39 32.75 -4.72
CA ILE A 1034 21.53 33.92 -5.01
C ILE A 1034 21.35 34.77 -3.74
N GLY A 1035 21.05 34.17 -2.58
CA GLY A 1035 20.95 34.89 -1.31
C GLY A 1035 22.22 35.68 -0.98
N ARG A 1036 23.40 35.06 -1.19
CA ARG A 1036 24.72 35.69 -1.02
C ARG A 1036 24.98 36.84 -1.98
N LEU A 1037 24.56 36.70 -3.24
CA LEU A 1037 24.66 37.77 -4.24
C LEU A 1037 23.86 39.00 -3.80
N LEU A 1038 22.67 38.78 -3.26
CA LEU A 1038 21.71 39.82 -2.88
C LEU A 1038 21.96 40.42 -1.49
N GLY A 1039 22.72 39.73 -0.64
CA GLY A 1039 22.86 40.10 0.78
C GLY A 1039 21.60 39.86 1.61
N TYR A 1040 20.73 38.94 1.17
CA TYR A 1040 19.44 38.68 1.82
C TYR A 1040 19.57 37.55 2.84
N MET A 1041 19.73 37.89 4.13
CA MET A 1041 19.92 36.89 5.21
C MET A 1041 18.77 35.89 5.33
N GLY A 1042 17.52 36.34 5.20
CA GLY A 1042 16.35 35.45 5.19
C GLY A 1042 16.37 34.37 4.09
N ILE A 1043 17.01 34.63 2.93
CA ILE A 1043 17.23 33.60 1.90
C ILE A 1043 18.44 32.72 2.26
N ILE A 1044 19.52 33.32 2.76
CA ILE A 1044 20.76 32.60 3.11
C ILE A 1044 20.55 31.63 4.27
N GLU A 1045 19.72 31.96 5.25
CA GLU A 1045 19.45 31.12 6.42
C GLU A 1045 18.45 30.00 6.09
N ASN A 1046 17.49 30.27 5.20
CA ASN A 1046 16.39 29.35 4.90
C ASN A 1046 16.51 28.67 3.52
N TYR A 1047 17.66 28.74 2.83
CA TYR A 1047 17.80 28.33 1.44
C TYR A 1047 17.39 26.88 1.16
N GLN A 1048 17.65 25.95 2.10
CA GLN A 1048 17.27 24.54 1.97
C GLN A 1048 15.76 24.37 2.04
N MET A 1049 15.15 25.01 3.03
CA MET A 1049 13.70 25.00 3.25
C MET A 1049 12.95 25.67 2.09
N ILE A 1050 13.44 26.83 1.61
CA ILE A 1050 12.89 27.52 0.43
C ILE A 1050 12.92 26.59 -0.79
N ASN A 1051 14.05 25.90 -1.03
CA ASN A 1051 14.19 25.03 -2.20
C ASN A 1051 13.32 23.77 -2.08
N GLU A 1052 13.29 23.14 -0.91
CA GLU A 1052 12.48 21.95 -0.63
C GLU A 1052 10.99 22.23 -0.77
N LYS A 1053 10.49 23.32 -0.18
CA LYS A 1053 9.10 23.74 -0.32
C LYS A 1053 8.76 24.12 -1.76
N GLY A 1054 9.70 24.79 -2.44
CA GLY A 1054 9.63 25.08 -3.85
C GLY A 1054 9.40 23.86 -4.75
N ILE A 1055 10.02 22.71 -4.42
CA ILE A 1055 9.84 21.44 -5.16
C ILE A 1055 8.41 20.94 -4.98
N ARG A 1056 7.88 20.98 -3.75
CA ARG A 1056 6.55 20.46 -3.40
C ARG A 1056 5.42 21.33 -3.95
N ILE A 1057 5.59 22.65 -3.91
CA ILE A 1057 4.56 23.63 -4.28
C ILE A 1057 4.36 23.74 -5.80
N GLY A 1058 5.36 23.43 -6.62
CA GLY A 1058 5.22 23.49 -8.08
C GLY A 1058 4.14 22.55 -8.66
N THR A 1059 3.87 21.42 -8.00
CA THR A 1059 2.73 20.53 -8.30
C THR A 1059 1.42 21.06 -7.72
N PHE A 1060 1.46 21.59 -6.51
CA PHE A 1060 0.30 22.16 -5.82
C PHE A 1060 -0.29 23.38 -6.55
N LEU A 1061 0.52 24.36 -6.94
CA LEU A 1061 0.06 25.57 -7.64
C LEU A 1061 -0.57 25.28 -9.01
N ARG A 1062 -0.14 24.19 -9.67
CA ARG A 1062 -0.79 23.72 -10.91
C ARG A 1062 -2.20 23.18 -10.64
N GLN A 1063 -2.39 22.47 -9.53
CA GLN A 1063 -3.71 22.02 -9.10
C GLN A 1063 -4.58 23.20 -8.68
N VAL A 1064 -4.04 24.15 -7.91
CA VAL A 1064 -4.73 25.40 -7.52
C VAL A 1064 -5.16 26.19 -8.75
N GLY A 1065 -4.30 26.37 -9.75
CA GLY A 1065 -4.65 27.09 -10.99
C GLY A 1065 -5.82 26.45 -11.73
N ARG A 1066 -5.89 25.11 -11.77
CA ARG A 1066 -7.02 24.37 -12.35
C ARG A 1066 -8.31 24.58 -11.54
N SER A 1067 -8.22 24.48 -10.22
CA SER A 1067 -9.35 24.72 -9.31
C SER A 1067 -9.89 26.14 -9.42
N ILE A 1068 -9.01 27.14 -9.47
CA ILE A 1068 -9.41 28.54 -9.68
C ILE A 1068 -10.14 28.70 -11.01
N ASN A 1069 -9.61 28.11 -12.09
CA ASN A 1069 -10.24 28.22 -13.41
C ASN A 1069 -11.63 27.57 -13.44
N ARG A 1070 -11.80 26.41 -12.79
CA ARG A 1070 -13.10 25.74 -12.65
C ARG A 1070 -14.09 26.58 -11.86
N VAL A 1071 -13.73 26.99 -10.64
CA VAL A 1071 -14.60 27.76 -9.75
C VAL A 1071 -14.92 29.14 -10.35
N ALA A 1072 -13.92 29.84 -10.89
CA ALA A 1072 -14.13 31.15 -11.51
C ALA A 1072 -15.04 31.07 -12.76
N ASN A 1073 -15.12 29.94 -13.44
CA ASN A 1073 -16.05 29.76 -14.57
C ASN A 1073 -17.41 29.17 -14.15
N GLY A 1074 -17.67 29.00 -12.85
CA GLY A 1074 -18.92 28.41 -12.35
C GLY A 1074 -19.04 26.90 -12.56
N ASN A 1075 -17.92 26.23 -12.82
CA ASN A 1075 -17.80 24.77 -12.99
C ASN A 1075 -17.07 24.13 -11.79
N GLY A 1076 -17.24 24.70 -10.59
CA GLY A 1076 -16.63 24.17 -9.36
C GLY A 1076 -17.04 22.73 -9.11
N ASP A 1077 -16.07 21.88 -8.75
CA ASP A 1077 -16.37 20.51 -8.38
C ASP A 1077 -16.64 20.35 -6.87
N ASN A 1078 -17.85 19.92 -6.56
CA ASN A 1078 -18.33 19.64 -5.21
C ASN A 1078 -17.59 18.49 -4.48
N PHE A 1079 -16.62 17.82 -5.13
CA PHE A 1079 -15.80 16.76 -4.53
C PHE A 1079 -14.30 17.09 -4.49
N ASN A 1080 -13.89 18.23 -5.04
CA ASN A 1080 -12.52 18.68 -5.01
C ASN A 1080 -12.30 19.53 -3.76
N GLU A 1081 -11.44 19.09 -2.85
CA GLU A 1081 -11.15 19.82 -1.60
C GLU A 1081 -10.67 21.26 -1.86
N MET A 1082 -9.94 21.53 -2.96
CA MET A 1082 -9.52 22.88 -3.33
C MET A 1082 -10.68 23.73 -3.84
N ASP A 1083 -11.58 23.16 -4.66
CA ASP A 1083 -12.74 23.88 -5.20
C ASP A 1083 -13.72 24.20 -4.06
N ILE A 1084 -14.05 23.24 -3.20
CA ILE A 1084 -14.92 23.43 -2.01
C ILE A 1084 -14.35 24.53 -1.10
N ALA A 1085 -13.04 24.52 -0.87
CA ALA A 1085 -12.39 25.47 0.01
C ALA A 1085 -12.47 26.92 -0.51
N ILE A 1086 -12.58 27.13 -1.83
CA ILE A 1086 -12.61 28.47 -2.44
C ILE A 1086 -13.96 28.88 -3.01
N GLU A 1087 -14.87 27.96 -3.36
CA GLU A 1087 -16.12 28.24 -4.09
C GLU A 1087 -17.06 29.21 -3.35
N GLU A 1088 -17.22 29.08 -2.04
CA GLU A 1088 -18.07 29.99 -1.26
C GLU A 1088 -17.38 31.31 -0.88
N LYS A 1089 -16.05 31.36 -0.96
CA LYS A 1089 -15.23 32.47 -0.45
C LYS A 1089 -14.58 33.30 -1.55
N MET A 1090 -14.55 32.80 -2.78
CA MET A 1090 -13.97 33.47 -3.93
C MET A 1090 -14.81 34.67 -4.33
N LYS A 1091 -14.18 35.83 -4.45
CA LYS A 1091 -14.79 37.05 -4.97
C LYS A 1091 -14.07 37.49 -6.22
N LYS A 1092 -14.86 37.85 -7.23
CA LYS A 1092 -14.39 38.48 -8.45
C LYS A 1092 -14.81 39.93 -8.44
N CYS A 1093 -13.87 40.81 -8.74
CA CYS A 1093 -14.13 42.23 -8.75
C CYS A 1093 -13.29 42.95 -9.80
N THR A 1094 -13.75 44.13 -10.19
CA THR A 1094 -13.08 45.03 -11.13
C THR A 1094 -12.59 46.25 -10.37
N ILE A 1095 -11.33 46.60 -10.53
CA ILE A 1095 -10.72 47.75 -9.85
C ILE A 1095 -11.24 49.04 -10.49
N VAL A 1096 -11.84 49.91 -9.67
CA VAL A 1096 -12.30 51.25 -10.06
C VAL A 1096 -11.20 52.27 -9.82
N LYS A 1097 -10.51 52.16 -8.69
CA LYS A 1097 -9.51 53.13 -8.25
C LYS A 1097 -8.51 52.47 -7.29
N ILE A 1098 -7.25 52.88 -7.38
CA ILE A 1098 -6.17 52.43 -6.51
C ILE A 1098 -5.75 53.60 -5.62
N GLU A 1099 -5.90 53.44 -4.31
CA GLU A 1099 -5.42 54.40 -3.31
C GLU A 1099 -4.14 53.84 -2.66
N VAL A 1100 -3.01 54.43 -3.04
CA VAL A 1100 -1.66 54.10 -2.56
C VAL A 1100 -1.30 54.92 -1.33
#